data_AF-A0A4R5FUB5-F1
#
_entry.id   AF-A0A4R5FUB5-F1
#
_cell.length_a   1.000
_cell.length_b   1.000
_cell.length_c   1.000
_cell.angle_alpha   90.00
_cell.angle_beta   90.00
_cell.angle_gamma   90.00
#
_symmetry.space_group_name_H-M   'P 1'
#
loop_
_entity.id
_entity.type
_entity.pdbx_description
1 polymer ?
#
loop_
_entity_poly.entity_id
_entity_poly.type
_entity_poly.pdbx_seq_one_letter_code
_entity_poly.pdbx_strand_id
1 'polypeptide(L)'
;MIDVIASEWMKLRTLRSNVYVLACSVAAVIACAGIAFMIGRGFDGQTLDEKMAFPGNGDGLGNGIAVAYFVFAVLGALAITSEHSTGMIQTSLVAVPRRRVLLLAKIPGLAAVALVAGQVLAFVMHAASMTALGDRAGQLLREGVTLGTPLSEPGVLTSVVVAGLSMAAVALIGLGVGAAVRSTPGALVVLTVLIVVLPVVAKTLPMPLRAPAGSFMIENLPLQIAGVGGGILPPAAAAGLLVAYVLAALTAGATMITMAGRRIKVLAIGAAAAVLVSAVPAAAASTPGPSSRLAWAVCADKTLVKEMRCASVEVPVNWAQPSGRKIDLTVGLLPATGAQRRMGTVFAIPGGPGGSGVEDLSKNAGSFAELRDRFDVVSVEPRNTVDKGVLSFDCLFSGPWIALPDTRAEYAELGRRNRAAAERCRSADPEFFDHMDSASVARDMEAIRVALGEEKLSFIANSYGGRPGIEYSRLFPGRVRAMVFDGSVSPYEDRAQSWLPQEKSFARFAAWCAASTTCALHGQDVGEVWRALVARADRVPVPVRGEWPAVAYSGFDIKEAAAPSIISPGEEPELSRWTELAEAIKRAVDGDASGFADYVRQARKSPKVPSSTGMNMVHCLDGIVFRDYEEYRKRRREGERLLPNLAGTELWHPLGCVGWPTPVTNPPGPLPAEELPPYLGVGSWTDYGRSANIVRRVPGSAAVQYLGHGHGLYNAGNSCIIGHVNRYLISLRLPAQGTVCPKTVT
;
A
#
# COMPACT_ATOMS: atom_id res chain seq x y z
N MET A 1 -27.91 12.33 -48.46
CA MET A 1 -27.28 12.49 -47.11
C MET A 1 -26.36 13.70 -47.10
N ILE A 2 -25.53 13.91 -48.13
CA ILE A 2 -24.65 15.07 -48.28
C ILE A 2 -25.42 16.41 -48.17
N ASP A 3 -26.53 16.58 -48.89
CA ASP A 3 -27.31 17.83 -48.85
C ASP A 3 -27.91 18.12 -47.46
N VAL A 4 -28.25 17.06 -46.71
CA VAL A 4 -28.77 17.20 -45.35
C VAL A 4 -27.64 17.64 -44.42
N ILE A 5 -26.45 17.04 -44.53
CA ILE A 5 -25.27 17.47 -43.76
C ILE A 5 -24.92 18.92 -44.08
N ALA A 6 -24.99 19.34 -45.35
CA ALA A 6 -24.72 20.72 -45.76
C ALA A 6 -25.75 21.71 -45.17
N SER A 7 -27.02 21.33 -45.13
CA SER A 7 -28.08 22.12 -44.49
C SER A 7 -27.87 22.24 -42.97
N GLU A 8 -27.55 21.15 -42.29
CA GLU A 8 -27.27 21.15 -40.85
C GLU A 8 -26.00 21.95 -40.50
N TRP A 9 -24.97 21.88 -41.34
CA TRP A 9 -23.80 22.74 -41.25
C TRP A 9 -24.15 24.23 -41.36
N MET A 10 -25.03 24.57 -42.30
CA MET A 10 -25.48 25.95 -42.49
C MET A 10 -26.23 26.48 -41.26
N LYS A 11 -27.09 25.67 -40.63
CA LYS A 11 -27.77 26.05 -39.38
C LYS A 11 -26.80 26.24 -38.22
N LEU A 12 -25.86 25.30 -38.05
CA LEU A 12 -24.88 25.35 -36.96
C LEU A 12 -24.06 26.64 -36.99
N ARG A 13 -23.62 27.08 -38.19
CA ARG A 13 -22.80 28.28 -38.37
C ARG A 13 -23.57 29.61 -38.32
N THR A 14 -24.85 29.64 -38.71
CA THR A 14 -25.61 30.91 -38.79
C THR A 14 -26.39 31.26 -37.53
N LEU A 15 -26.64 30.27 -36.64
CA LEU A 15 -27.32 30.51 -35.37
C LEU A 15 -26.42 31.27 -34.39
N ARG A 16 -26.76 32.54 -34.12
CA ARG A 16 -26.04 33.40 -33.16
C ARG A 16 -25.92 32.78 -31.76
N SER A 17 -26.93 31.99 -31.34
CA SER A 17 -26.90 31.27 -30.07
C SER A 17 -25.70 30.33 -29.94
N ASN A 18 -25.29 29.67 -31.03
CA ASN A 18 -24.14 28.75 -31.01
C ASN A 18 -22.83 29.51 -30.83
N VAL A 19 -22.72 30.69 -31.46
CA VAL A 19 -21.57 31.58 -31.29
C VAL A 19 -21.50 32.10 -29.85
N TYR A 20 -22.62 32.53 -29.26
CA TYR A 20 -22.64 32.99 -27.87
C TYR A 20 -22.32 31.88 -26.88
N VAL A 21 -22.82 30.66 -27.09
CA VAL A 21 -22.48 29.51 -26.24
C VAL A 21 -20.99 29.21 -26.32
N LEU A 22 -20.39 29.20 -27.52
CA LEU A 22 -18.95 29.05 -27.67
C LEU A 22 -18.18 30.23 -27.04
N ALA A 23 -18.67 31.46 -27.11
CA ALA A 23 -18.04 32.60 -26.44
C ALA A 23 -18.06 32.45 -24.90
N CYS A 24 -19.08 31.81 -24.33
CA CYS A 24 -19.11 31.49 -22.90
C CYS A 24 -17.99 30.52 -22.46
N SER A 25 -17.31 29.84 -23.38
CA SER A 25 -16.13 29.02 -23.04
C SER A 25 -14.97 29.84 -22.47
N VAL A 26 -14.94 31.17 -22.71
CA VAL A 26 -14.00 32.10 -22.07
C VAL A 26 -14.12 32.04 -20.54
N ALA A 27 -15.31 31.77 -19.99
CA ALA A 27 -15.50 31.60 -18.55
C ALA A 27 -14.71 30.41 -18.00
N ALA A 28 -14.52 29.33 -18.77
CA ALA A 28 -13.70 28.19 -18.37
C ALA A 28 -12.21 28.56 -18.29
N VAL A 29 -11.72 29.40 -19.22
CA VAL A 29 -10.36 29.95 -19.20
C VAL A 29 -10.15 30.83 -17.97
N ILE A 30 -11.08 31.74 -17.69
CA ILE A 30 -11.04 32.61 -16.52
C ILE A 30 -11.06 31.78 -15.22
N ALA A 31 -11.89 30.74 -15.15
CA ALA A 31 -11.96 29.84 -13.99
C ALA A 31 -10.64 29.10 -13.76
N CYS A 32 -10.03 28.51 -14.80
CA CYS A 32 -8.71 27.88 -14.71
C CYS A 32 -7.64 28.85 -14.21
N ALA A 33 -7.54 30.03 -14.81
CA ALA A 33 -6.57 31.04 -14.43
C ALA A 33 -6.79 31.54 -12.99
N GLY A 34 -8.04 31.81 -12.59
CA GLY A 34 -8.38 32.28 -11.26
C GLY A 34 -8.06 31.27 -10.16
N ILE A 35 -8.36 29.99 -10.38
CA ILE A 35 -8.05 28.93 -9.41
C ILE A 35 -6.52 28.69 -9.34
N ALA A 36 -5.83 28.67 -10.49
CA ALA A 36 -4.37 28.59 -10.53
C ALA A 36 -3.71 29.76 -9.80
N PHE A 37 -4.25 30.98 -9.94
CA PHE A 37 -3.81 32.15 -9.18
C PHE A 37 -4.02 31.98 -7.67
N MET A 38 -5.19 31.48 -7.25
CA MET A 38 -5.47 31.19 -5.83
C MET A 38 -4.51 30.13 -5.26
N ILE A 39 -4.22 29.07 -6.03
CA ILE A 39 -3.24 28.04 -5.66
C ILE A 39 -1.85 28.65 -5.51
N GLY A 40 -1.40 29.46 -6.48
CA GLY A 40 -0.10 30.14 -6.41
C GLY A 40 0.00 31.07 -5.19
N ARG A 41 -1.06 31.81 -4.87
CA ARG A 41 -1.12 32.68 -3.68
C ARG A 41 -1.10 31.88 -2.37
N GLY A 42 -1.81 30.75 -2.34
CA GLY A 42 -1.81 29.83 -1.20
C GLY A 42 -0.43 29.20 -0.97
N PHE A 43 0.24 28.81 -2.07
CA PHE A 43 1.59 28.26 -2.07
C PHE A 43 2.62 29.26 -1.53
N ASP A 44 2.57 30.53 -1.95
CA ASP A 44 3.53 31.56 -1.52
C ASP A 44 3.55 31.77 0.01
N GLY A 45 2.38 31.65 0.65
CA GLY A 45 2.20 31.88 2.08
C GLY A 45 2.64 30.74 3.00
N GLN A 46 3.09 29.61 2.46
CA GLN A 46 3.50 28.44 3.24
C GLN A 46 4.99 28.46 3.61
N THR A 47 5.36 27.72 4.67
CA THR A 47 6.76 27.43 5.03
C THR A 47 7.43 26.51 4.00
N LEU A 48 8.76 26.35 4.05
CA LEU A 48 9.49 25.54 3.06
C LEU A 48 9.07 24.05 3.08
N ASP A 49 8.85 23.47 4.26
CA ASP A 49 8.39 22.10 4.39
C ASP A 49 6.94 21.92 3.90
N GLU A 50 6.07 22.89 4.17
CA GLU A 50 4.69 22.90 3.68
C GLU A 50 4.63 23.14 2.16
N LYS A 51 5.52 23.97 1.60
CA LYS A 51 5.67 24.14 0.15
C LYS A 51 6.05 22.84 -0.52
N MET A 52 6.99 22.09 0.05
CA MET A 52 7.38 20.79 -0.49
C MET A 52 6.27 19.73 -0.36
N ALA A 53 5.34 19.87 0.58
CA ALA A 53 4.18 19.00 0.77
C ALA A 53 2.90 19.50 0.08
N PHE A 54 2.97 20.60 -0.68
CA PHE A 54 1.80 21.24 -1.27
C PHE A 54 1.19 20.38 -2.39
N PRO A 55 -0.14 20.26 -2.50
CA PRO A 55 -0.76 19.51 -3.59
C PRO A 55 -0.54 20.21 -4.94
N GLY A 56 0.04 19.50 -5.91
CA GLY A 56 0.26 20.02 -7.26
C GLY A 56 -1.04 20.24 -8.05
N ASN A 57 -1.04 21.20 -8.97
CA ASN A 57 -2.19 21.52 -9.84
C ASN A 57 -2.23 20.67 -11.14
N GLY A 58 -1.29 19.73 -11.30
CA GLY A 58 -1.21 18.84 -12.47
C GLY A 58 -1.09 19.59 -13.79
N ASP A 59 -1.90 19.19 -14.77
CA ASP A 59 -2.01 19.83 -16.09
C ASP A 59 -2.81 21.14 -16.09
N GLY A 60 -3.35 21.56 -14.94
CA GLY A 60 -4.09 22.81 -14.79
C GLY A 60 -5.50 22.81 -15.38
N LEU A 61 -5.99 21.70 -15.94
CA LEU A 61 -7.30 21.62 -16.60
C LEU A 61 -8.45 21.27 -15.65
N GLY A 62 -8.17 20.48 -14.61
CA GLY A 62 -9.19 19.91 -13.71
C GLY A 62 -10.10 20.94 -13.02
N ASN A 63 -9.65 22.20 -12.94
CA ASN A 63 -10.37 23.28 -12.27
C ASN A 63 -11.40 24.00 -13.16
N GLY A 64 -11.27 23.92 -14.49
CA GLY A 64 -12.19 24.59 -15.44
C GLY A 64 -12.89 23.64 -16.41
N ILE A 65 -12.49 22.36 -16.47
CA ILE A 65 -13.00 21.40 -17.45
C ILE A 65 -14.51 21.15 -17.34
N ALA A 66 -15.08 21.20 -16.13
CA ALA A 66 -16.53 21.03 -15.93
C ALA A 66 -17.35 22.16 -16.60
N VAL A 67 -16.85 23.40 -16.55
CA VAL A 67 -17.49 24.56 -17.20
C VAL A 67 -17.43 24.39 -18.72
N ALA A 68 -16.28 23.99 -19.25
CA ALA A 68 -16.12 23.71 -20.68
C ALA A 68 -17.07 22.61 -21.13
N TYR A 69 -17.14 21.49 -20.40
CA TYR A 69 -18.02 20.38 -20.72
C TYR A 69 -19.48 20.78 -20.75
N PHE A 70 -19.91 21.58 -19.79
CA PHE A 70 -21.27 22.09 -19.77
C PHE A 70 -21.55 22.92 -21.03
N VAL A 71 -20.67 23.84 -21.41
CA VAL A 71 -20.80 24.66 -22.63
C VAL A 71 -20.94 23.79 -23.89
N PHE A 72 -20.08 22.78 -24.07
CA PHE A 72 -20.15 21.89 -25.25
C PHE A 72 -21.38 20.98 -25.24
N ALA A 73 -21.82 20.51 -24.07
CA ALA A 73 -23.06 19.76 -23.95
C ALA A 73 -24.28 20.61 -24.34
N VAL A 74 -24.31 21.87 -23.92
CA VAL A 74 -25.36 22.84 -24.29
C VAL A 74 -25.36 23.09 -25.79
N LEU A 75 -24.18 23.29 -26.39
CA LEU A 75 -24.06 23.44 -27.85
C LEU A 75 -24.67 22.24 -28.59
N GLY A 76 -24.38 21.02 -28.12
CA GLY A 76 -24.96 19.80 -28.66
C GLY A 76 -26.48 19.73 -28.54
N ALA A 77 -27.03 20.05 -27.36
CA ALA A 77 -28.47 20.06 -27.13
C ALA A 77 -29.17 21.09 -28.03
N LEU A 78 -28.64 22.32 -28.12
CA LEU A 78 -29.20 23.39 -28.93
C LEU A 78 -29.19 23.08 -30.43
N ALA A 79 -28.27 22.23 -30.90
CA ALA A 79 -28.24 21.79 -32.30
C ALA A 79 -29.52 21.05 -32.73
N ILE A 80 -30.36 20.61 -31.79
CA ILE A 80 -31.67 20.02 -32.09
C ILE A 80 -32.84 20.65 -31.33
N THR A 81 -32.67 21.05 -30.07
CA THR A 81 -33.78 21.58 -29.26
C THR A 81 -34.21 22.98 -29.70
N SER A 82 -33.33 23.75 -30.35
CA SER A 82 -33.68 25.07 -30.89
C SER A 82 -34.73 24.99 -32.00
N GLU A 83 -34.70 23.93 -32.82
CA GLU A 83 -35.73 23.66 -33.82
C GLU A 83 -37.07 23.27 -33.18
N HIS A 84 -37.02 22.58 -32.03
CA HIS A 84 -38.22 22.27 -31.25
C HIS A 84 -38.83 23.52 -30.61
N SER A 85 -38.02 24.41 -30.03
CA SER A 85 -38.51 25.63 -29.39
C SER A 85 -39.08 26.65 -30.38
N THR A 86 -38.57 26.67 -31.62
CA THR A 86 -39.02 27.58 -32.69
C THR A 86 -40.09 26.97 -33.59
N GLY A 87 -40.43 25.69 -33.43
CA GLY A 87 -41.34 24.96 -34.31
C GLY A 87 -40.76 24.55 -35.66
N MET A 88 -39.54 25.00 -36.01
CA MET A 88 -38.85 24.66 -37.26
C MET A 88 -38.52 23.17 -37.40
N ILE A 89 -38.62 22.38 -36.33
CA ILE A 89 -38.46 20.93 -36.43
C ILE A 89 -39.46 20.30 -37.42
N GLN A 90 -40.65 20.89 -37.59
CA GLN A 90 -41.64 20.41 -38.55
C GLN A 90 -41.16 20.57 -39.99
N THR A 91 -40.53 21.70 -40.33
CA THR A 91 -39.99 21.94 -41.68
C THR A 91 -38.79 21.03 -41.96
N SER A 92 -37.89 20.85 -40.98
CA SER A 92 -36.79 19.88 -41.06
C SER A 92 -37.28 18.45 -41.30
N LEU A 93 -38.38 18.05 -40.66
CA LEU A 93 -38.96 16.71 -40.81
C LEU A 93 -39.74 16.52 -42.11
N VAL A 94 -40.31 17.57 -42.68
CA VAL A 94 -40.92 17.52 -44.03
C VAL A 94 -39.83 17.35 -45.08
N ALA A 95 -38.71 18.09 -44.97
CA ALA A 95 -37.58 17.97 -45.88
C ALA A 95 -36.82 16.63 -45.73
N VAL A 96 -36.75 16.10 -44.49
CA VAL A 96 -36.05 14.85 -44.16
C VAL A 96 -36.98 13.94 -43.35
N PRO A 97 -37.89 13.19 -44.01
CA PRO A 97 -38.91 12.39 -43.32
C PRO A 97 -38.33 11.24 -42.49
N ARG A 98 -37.12 10.78 -42.83
CA ARG A 98 -36.39 9.78 -42.05
C ARG A 98 -35.71 10.44 -40.84
N ARG A 99 -36.41 10.45 -39.70
CA ARG A 99 -35.96 11.09 -38.44
C ARG A 99 -34.56 10.69 -37.97
N ARG A 100 -34.17 9.43 -38.19
CA ARG A 100 -32.80 8.96 -37.88
C ARG A 100 -31.75 9.59 -38.78
N VAL A 101 -32.07 9.84 -40.05
CA VAL A 101 -31.17 10.51 -41.00
C VAL A 101 -30.97 11.97 -40.60
N LEU A 102 -32.02 12.65 -40.12
CA LEU A 102 -31.91 14.02 -39.60
C LEU A 102 -30.97 14.10 -38.39
N LEU A 103 -31.09 13.19 -37.41
CA LEU A 103 -30.20 13.15 -36.25
C LEU A 103 -28.74 12.83 -36.65
N LEU A 104 -28.54 11.83 -37.51
CA LEU A 104 -27.21 11.45 -37.99
C LEU A 104 -26.52 12.57 -38.79
N ALA A 105 -27.28 13.35 -39.56
CA ALA A 105 -26.73 14.44 -40.36
C ALA A 105 -26.19 15.62 -39.51
N LYS A 106 -26.63 15.75 -38.24
CA LYS A 106 -26.12 16.76 -37.30
C LYS A 106 -24.75 16.40 -36.71
N ILE A 107 -24.37 15.12 -36.71
CA ILE A 107 -23.15 14.62 -36.08
C ILE A 107 -21.87 15.20 -36.72
N PRO A 108 -21.64 15.15 -38.04
CA PRO A 108 -20.35 15.52 -38.61
C PRO A 108 -19.99 17.00 -38.37
N GLY A 109 -20.95 17.91 -38.60
CA GLY A 109 -20.73 19.34 -38.41
C GLY A 109 -20.51 19.71 -36.93
N LEU A 110 -21.32 19.16 -36.04
CA LEU A 110 -21.18 19.39 -34.60
C LEU A 110 -19.87 18.82 -34.07
N ALA A 111 -19.52 17.58 -34.43
CA ALA A 111 -18.29 16.94 -34.00
C ALA A 111 -17.04 17.70 -34.50
N ALA A 112 -17.05 18.17 -35.76
CA ALA A 112 -15.94 18.95 -36.31
C ALA A 112 -15.75 20.29 -35.57
N VAL A 113 -16.83 21.05 -35.36
CA VAL A 113 -16.76 22.33 -34.63
C VAL A 113 -16.34 22.09 -33.17
N ALA A 114 -16.95 21.10 -32.51
CA ALA A 114 -16.67 20.81 -31.12
C ALA A 114 -15.24 20.32 -30.91
N LEU A 115 -14.70 19.54 -31.84
CA LEU A 115 -13.31 19.08 -31.81
C LEU A 115 -12.34 20.25 -31.95
N VAL A 116 -12.52 21.09 -32.96
CA VAL A 116 -11.59 22.22 -33.21
C VAL A 116 -11.67 23.23 -32.06
N ALA A 117 -12.87 23.66 -31.69
CA ALA A 117 -13.06 24.61 -30.59
C ALA A 117 -12.62 24.01 -29.24
N GLY A 118 -12.89 22.72 -29.00
CA GLY A 118 -12.50 22.03 -27.78
C GLY A 118 -11.00 21.90 -27.63
N GLN A 119 -10.28 21.59 -28.72
CA GLN A 119 -8.81 21.57 -28.70
C GLN A 119 -8.23 22.95 -28.42
N VAL A 120 -8.66 23.97 -29.17
CA VAL A 120 -8.20 25.35 -28.93
C VAL A 120 -8.44 25.74 -27.47
N LEU A 121 -9.62 25.45 -26.94
CA LEU A 121 -9.96 25.77 -25.56
C LEU A 121 -9.08 25.02 -24.55
N ALA A 122 -8.85 23.72 -24.72
CA ALA A 122 -8.01 22.93 -23.81
C ALA A 122 -6.57 23.48 -23.73
N PHE A 123 -5.97 23.80 -24.88
CA PHE A 123 -4.63 24.40 -24.92
C PHE A 123 -4.61 25.81 -24.29
N VAL A 124 -5.63 26.63 -24.55
CA VAL A 124 -5.74 27.97 -23.94
C VAL A 124 -5.95 27.89 -22.43
N MET A 125 -6.76 26.96 -21.94
CA MET A 125 -6.96 26.73 -20.49
C MET A 125 -5.67 26.29 -19.80
N HIS A 126 -4.93 25.35 -20.41
CA HIS A 126 -3.63 24.93 -19.91
C HIS A 126 -2.65 26.11 -19.85
N ALA A 127 -2.51 26.84 -20.96
CA ALA A 127 -1.62 27.99 -21.04
C ALA A 127 -1.98 29.08 -20.03
N ALA A 128 -3.27 29.37 -19.83
CA ALA A 128 -3.75 30.33 -18.85
C ALA A 128 -3.43 29.90 -17.41
N SER A 129 -3.57 28.60 -17.11
CA SER A 129 -3.21 28.02 -15.82
C SER A 129 -1.71 28.11 -15.54
N MET A 130 -0.87 27.75 -16.51
CA MET A 130 0.59 27.86 -16.39
C MET A 130 1.05 29.32 -16.27
N THR A 131 0.44 30.24 -17.03
CA THR A 131 0.73 31.68 -16.95
C THR A 131 0.36 32.25 -15.59
N ALA A 132 -0.77 31.83 -15.00
CA ALA A 132 -1.20 32.27 -13.68
C ALA A 132 -0.28 31.76 -12.55
N LEU A 133 0.30 30.56 -12.71
CA LEU A 133 1.29 30.02 -11.78
C LEU A 133 2.67 30.70 -11.94
N GLY A 134 3.04 31.09 -13.16
CA GLY A 134 4.33 31.71 -13.47
C GLY A 134 5.50 30.76 -13.19
N ASP A 135 6.60 31.30 -12.65
CA ASP A 135 7.81 30.53 -12.30
C ASP A 135 7.54 29.43 -11.26
N ARG A 136 6.43 29.52 -10.51
CA ARG A 136 6.03 28.50 -9.53
C ARG A 136 5.66 27.19 -10.20
N ALA A 137 5.20 27.22 -11.46
CA ALA A 137 4.74 26.03 -12.16
C ALA A 137 5.80 24.92 -12.11
N GLY A 138 7.06 25.23 -12.41
CA GLY A 138 8.16 24.25 -12.44
C GLY A 138 8.79 23.90 -11.10
N GLN A 139 8.27 24.38 -9.95
CA GLN A 139 8.87 24.07 -8.65
C GLN A 139 8.59 22.62 -8.23
N LEU A 140 9.67 21.88 -7.96
CA LEU A 140 9.64 20.49 -7.52
C LEU A 140 9.17 20.37 -6.07
N LEU A 141 8.22 19.47 -5.86
CA LEU A 141 7.65 19.09 -4.56
C LEU A 141 8.28 17.76 -4.08
N ARG A 142 8.13 17.38 -2.79
CA ARG A 142 8.78 16.20 -2.16
C ARG A 142 8.56 14.88 -2.91
N GLU A 143 7.52 14.79 -3.73
CA GLU A 143 7.18 13.61 -4.53
C GLU A 143 7.60 13.68 -6.02
N GLY A 144 8.48 14.62 -6.37
CA GLY A 144 8.97 14.82 -7.75
C GLY A 144 7.92 15.37 -8.73
N VAL A 145 6.82 15.92 -8.24
CA VAL A 145 5.78 16.58 -9.04
C VAL A 145 5.95 18.09 -8.96
N THR A 146 5.51 18.81 -9.99
CA THR A 146 5.60 20.27 -10.02
C THR A 146 4.25 20.91 -9.66
N LEU A 147 4.27 22.17 -9.20
CA LEU A 147 3.03 22.88 -8.87
C LEU A 147 2.14 23.06 -10.12
N GLY A 148 2.74 23.20 -11.31
CA GLY A 148 2.10 23.19 -12.62
C GLY A 148 2.97 22.48 -13.65
N THR A 149 2.40 21.52 -14.37
CA THR A 149 3.20 20.60 -15.18
C THR A 149 3.24 21.10 -16.62
N PRO A 150 4.40 21.46 -17.21
CA PRO A 150 4.46 21.98 -18.57
C PRO A 150 4.16 20.90 -19.62
N LEU A 151 3.79 21.32 -20.84
CA LEU A 151 3.50 20.40 -21.96
C LEU A 151 4.64 19.44 -22.32
N SER A 152 5.88 19.79 -21.97
CA SER A 152 7.07 18.96 -22.21
C SER A 152 7.13 17.71 -21.33
N GLU A 153 6.40 17.68 -20.23
CA GLU A 153 6.39 16.54 -19.33
C GLU A 153 5.62 15.34 -19.90
N PRO A 154 6.09 14.11 -19.66
CA PRO A 154 5.45 12.90 -20.19
C PRO A 154 3.96 12.82 -19.80
N GLY A 155 3.10 12.68 -20.80
CA GLY A 155 1.65 12.48 -20.62
C GLY A 155 0.81 13.76 -20.54
N VAL A 156 1.40 14.93 -20.26
CA VAL A 156 0.63 16.19 -20.16
C VAL A 156 0.03 16.60 -21.51
N LEU A 157 0.83 16.56 -22.57
CA LEU A 157 0.34 16.82 -23.92
C LEU A 157 -0.82 15.90 -24.30
N THR A 158 -0.72 14.62 -23.95
CA THR A 158 -1.79 13.63 -24.17
C THR A 158 -3.04 13.99 -23.36
N SER A 159 -2.90 14.41 -22.10
CA SER A 159 -4.03 14.87 -21.29
C SER A 159 -4.76 16.05 -21.91
N VAL A 160 -4.02 17.07 -22.34
CA VAL A 160 -4.60 18.28 -22.98
C VAL A 160 -5.32 17.92 -24.29
N VAL A 161 -4.70 17.09 -25.14
CA VAL A 161 -5.29 16.65 -26.40
C VAL A 161 -6.56 15.81 -26.15
N VAL A 162 -6.53 14.92 -25.17
CA VAL A 162 -7.68 14.07 -24.84
C VAL A 162 -8.81 14.90 -24.21
N ALA A 163 -8.50 15.90 -23.39
CA ALA A 163 -9.49 16.83 -22.86
C ALA A 163 -10.20 17.64 -23.96
N GLY A 164 -9.49 18.01 -25.04
CA GLY A 164 -10.12 18.61 -26.22
C GLY A 164 -11.01 17.62 -27.00
N LEU A 165 -10.56 16.37 -27.15
CA LEU A 165 -11.34 15.30 -27.80
C LEU A 165 -12.63 14.98 -27.04
N SER A 166 -12.58 14.95 -25.71
CA SER A 166 -13.75 14.65 -24.88
C SER A 166 -14.82 15.74 -24.95
N MET A 167 -14.47 16.99 -25.22
CA MET A 167 -15.47 18.06 -25.45
C MET A 167 -16.34 17.76 -26.68
N ALA A 168 -15.77 17.16 -27.73
CA ALA A 168 -16.55 16.68 -28.88
C ALA A 168 -17.50 15.54 -28.50
N ALA A 169 -17.03 14.58 -27.68
CA ALA A 169 -17.87 13.51 -27.15
C ALA A 169 -19.04 14.07 -26.30
N VAL A 170 -18.75 15.04 -25.43
CA VAL A 170 -19.75 15.71 -24.59
C VAL A 170 -20.78 16.49 -25.42
N ALA A 171 -20.36 17.13 -26.52
CA ALA A 171 -21.31 17.75 -27.46
C ALA A 171 -22.24 16.71 -28.10
N LEU A 172 -21.74 15.52 -28.46
CA LEU A 172 -22.58 14.44 -29.00
C LEU A 172 -23.53 13.85 -27.95
N ILE A 173 -23.11 13.76 -26.69
CA ILE A 173 -23.99 13.42 -25.57
C ILE A 173 -25.12 14.46 -25.45
N GLY A 174 -24.77 15.75 -25.51
CA GLY A 174 -25.72 16.85 -25.54
C GLY A 174 -26.75 16.74 -26.66
N LEU A 175 -26.31 16.41 -27.89
CA LEU A 175 -27.18 16.18 -29.04
C LEU A 175 -28.16 15.02 -28.81
N GLY A 176 -27.67 13.90 -28.25
CA GLY A 176 -28.50 12.74 -27.92
C GLY A 176 -29.55 13.04 -26.86
N VAL A 177 -29.16 13.70 -25.77
CA VAL A 177 -30.06 14.16 -24.70
C VAL A 177 -31.09 15.15 -25.24
N GLY A 178 -30.65 16.13 -26.04
CA GLY A 178 -31.55 17.09 -26.67
C GLY A 178 -32.59 16.44 -27.58
N ALA A 179 -32.20 15.44 -28.36
CA ALA A 179 -33.08 14.67 -29.22
C ALA A 179 -34.11 13.83 -28.44
N ALA A 180 -33.69 13.29 -27.29
CA ALA A 180 -34.55 12.49 -26.42
C ALA A 180 -35.58 13.36 -25.68
N VAL A 181 -35.13 14.48 -25.11
CA VAL A 181 -35.95 15.35 -24.25
C VAL A 181 -36.83 16.30 -25.06
N ARG A 182 -36.38 16.75 -26.23
CA ARG A 182 -37.09 17.64 -27.15
C ARG A 182 -37.53 18.98 -26.53
N SER A 183 -36.87 19.40 -25.45
CA SER A 183 -37.13 20.63 -24.73
C SER A 183 -35.80 21.22 -24.26
N THR A 184 -35.53 22.48 -24.60
CA THR A 184 -34.27 23.14 -24.20
C THR A 184 -34.13 23.20 -22.68
N PRO A 185 -35.10 23.70 -21.89
CA PRO A 185 -34.98 23.70 -20.43
C PRO A 185 -34.79 22.29 -19.84
N GLY A 186 -35.53 21.30 -20.36
CA GLY A 186 -35.42 19.92 -19.89
C GLY A 186 -34.05 19.30 -20.18
N ALA A 187 -33.52 19.53 -21.38
CA ALA A 187 -32.19 19.04 -21.76
C ALA A 187 -31.10 19.68 -20.90
N LEU A 188 -31.19 20.98 -20.62
CA LEU A 188 -30.25 21.68 -19.75
C LEU A 188 -30.25 21.11 -18.33
N VAL A 189 -31.42 20.85 -17.74
CA VAL A 189 -31.51 20.23 -16.39
C VAL A 189 -30.83 18.85 -16.37
N VAL A 190 -31.09 18.00 -17.36
CA VAL A 190 -30.46 16.68 -17.46
C VAL A 190 -28.94 16.81 -17.57
N LEU A 191 -28.45 17.72 -18.42
CA LEU A 191 -27.02 17.94 -18.60
C LEU A 191 -26.35 18.50 -17.33
N THR A 192 -27.01 19.41 -16.59
CA THR A 192 -26.52 19.90 -15.30
C THR A 192 -26.39 18.75 -14.30
N VAL A 193 -27.37 17.84 -14.25
CA VAL A 193 -27.29 16.68 -13.35
C VAL A 193 -26.11 15.79 -13.72
N LEU A 194 -25.96 15.48 -15.02
CA LEU A 194 -24.92 14.56 -15.51
C LEU A 194 -23.50 15.13 -15.37
N ILE A 195 -23.29 16.41 -15.68
CA ILE A 195 -21.96 17.03 -15.83
C ILE A 195 -21.53 17.78 -14.56
N VAL A 196 -22.47 18.19 -13.72
CA VAL A 196 -22.18 19.01 -12.53
C VAL A 196 -22.56 18.28 -11.25
N VAL A 197 -23.81 17.85 -11.12
CA VAL A 197 -24.32 17.32 -9.84
C VAL A 197 -23.73 15.94 -9.51
N LEU A 198 -23.77 14.98 -10.44
CA LEU A 198 -23.26 13.63 -10.21
C LEU A 198 -21.75 13.61 -9.85
N PRO A 199 -20.89 14.38 -10.53
CA PRO A 199 -19.49 14.56 -10.11
C PRO A 199 -19.30 15.05 -8.68
N VAL A 200 -20.09 16.04 -8.26
CA VAL A 200 -20.02 16.59 -6.90
C VAL A 200 -20.47 15.52 -5.89
N VAL A 201 -21.58 14.82 -6.17
CA VAL A 201 -22.07 13.74 -5.32
C VAL A 201 -21.04 12.62 -5.22
N ALA A 202 -20.41 12.21 -6.32
CA ALA A 202 -19.37 11.19 -6.34
C ALA A 202 -18.18 11.57 -5.43
N LYS A 203 -17.82 12.86 -5.39
CA LYS A 203 -16.79 13.39 -4.48
C LYS A 203 -17.20 13.40 -3.00
N THR A 204 -18.48 13.29 -2.67
CA THR A 204 -18.95 13.28 -1.28
C THR A 204 -19.19 11.87 -0.70
N LEU A 205 -19.10 10.82 -1.54
CA LEU A 205 -19.31 9.45 -1.09
C LEU A 205 -18.22 8.98 -0.10
N PRO A 206 -18.55 8.11 0.87
CA PRO A 206 -17.57 7.46 1.72
C PRO A 206 -16.73 6.44 0.95
N MET A 207 -15.55 6.12 1.46
CA MET A 207 -14.78 4.98 0.96
C MET A 207 -15.49 3.66 1.35
N PRO A 208 -15.52 2.65 0.47
CA PRO A 208 -14.77 2.52 -0.79
C PRO A 208 -15.48 3.07 -2.05
N LEU A 209 -16.74 3.52 -1.95
CA LEU A 209 -17.59 3.85 -3.11
C LEU A 209 -17.13 5.10 -3.90
N ARG A 210 -16.41 6.01 -3.24
CA ARG A 210 -15.91 7.26 -3.83
C ARG A 210 -15.04 7.04 -5.07
N ALA A 211 -14.12 6.07 -5.02
CA ALA A 211 -13.12 5.86 -6.07
C ALA A 211 -13.73 5.30 -7.37
N PRO A 212 -14.56 4.24 -7.33
CA PRO A 212 -15.31 3.80 -8.50
C PRO A 212 -16.24 4.89 -9.02
N ALA A 213 -17.05 5.51 -8.15
CA ALA A 213 -18.02 6.51 -8.57
C ALA A 213 -17.37 7.67 -9.32
N GLY A 214 -16.27 8.23 -8.80
CA GLY A 214 -15.53 9.31 -9.47
C GLY A 214 -14.90 8.86 -10.80
N SER A 215 -14.35 7.65 -10.87
CA SER A 215 -13.67 7.15 -12.08
C SER A 215 -14.59 6.94 -13.28
N PHE A 216 -15.88 6.66 -13.04
CA PHE A 216 -16.87 6.52 -14.11
C PHE A 216 -17.43 7.86 -14.60
N MET A 217 -17.18 8.97 -13.91
CA MET A 217 -17.72 10.28 -14.31
C MET A 217 -17.01 10.85 -15.54
N ILE A 218 -17.77 11.50 -16.42
CA ILE A 218 -17.35 11.97 -17.75
C ILE A 218 -16.14 12.93 -17.67
N GLU A 219 -16.09 13.80 -16.65
CA GLU A 219 -14.99 14.75 -16.42
C GLU A 219 -13.67 14.10 -16.02
N ASN A 220 -13.70 12.89 -15.47
CA ASN A 220 -12.49 12.17 -15.04
C ASN A 220 -11.98 11.17 -16.08
N LEU A 221 -12.73 10.92 -17.16
CA LEU A 221 -12.31 10.00 -18.24
C LEU A 221 -11.09 10.49 -19.04
N PRO A 222 -10.90 11.78 -19.38
CA PRO A 222 -9.74 12.22 -20.16
C PRO A 222 -8.40 11.92 -19.49
N LEU A 223 -8.32 12.16 -18.18
CA LEU A 223 -7.15 11.86 -17.37
C LEU A 223 -6.82 10.35 -17.41
N GLN A 224 -7.84 9.51 -17.26
CA GLN A 224 -7.69 8.06 -17.36
C GLN A 224 -7.29 7.59 -18.77
N ILE A 225 -7.84 8.20 -19.83
CA ILE A 225 -7.48 7.91 -21.23
C ILE A 225 -6.04 8.34 -21.53
N ALA A 226 -5.60 9.47 -20.98
CA ALA A 226 -4.23 9.95 -21.13
C ALA A 226 -3.21 9.13 -20.32
N GLY A 227 -3.68 8.25 -19.44
CA GLY A 227 -2.81 7.51 -18.51
C GLY A 227 -2.22 8.39 -17.41
N VAL A 228 -2.83 9.56 -17.16
CA VAL A 228 -2.37 10.56 -16.19
C VAL A 228 -3.49 10.81 -15.19
N GLY A 229 -3.36 10.36 -13.94
CA GLY A 229 -4.37 10.58 -12.89
C GLY A 229 -4.76 9.32 -12.10
N GLY A 230 -5.62 9.47 -11.10
CA GLY A 230 -5.90 8.44 -10.08
C GLY A 230 -7.15 7.57 -10.28
N GLY A 231 -7.68 7.45 -11.50
CA GLY A 231 -8.89 6.67 -11.77
C GLY A 231 -8.64 5.16 -11.92
N ILE A 232 -9.68 4.35 -11.73
CA ILE A 232 -9.58 2.87 -11.74
C ILE A 232 -9.65 2.24 -13.14
N LEU A 233 -10.02 3.00 -14.18
CA LEU A 233 -10.17 2.46 -15.52
C LEU A 233 -8.84 2.51 -16.29
N PRO A 234 -8.40 1.40 -16.91
CA PRO A 234 -7.27 1.46 -17.84
C PRO A 234 -7.62 2.37 -19.03
N PRO A 235 -6.62 2.98 -19.71
CA PRO A 235 -6.85 3.97 -20.77
C PRO A 235 -7.86 3.54 -21.85
N ALA A 236 -7.76 2.29 -22.30
CA ALA A 236 -8.68 1.72 -23.29
C ALA A 236 -10.12 1.58 -22.76
N ALA A 237 -10.30 1.22 -21.48
CA ALA A 237 -11.62 1.11 -20.88
C ALA A 237 -12.26 2.49 -20.63
N ALA A 238 -11.46 3.49 -20.22
CA ALA A 238 -11.93 4.86 -20.08
C ALA A 238 -12.36 5.44 -21.43
N ALA A 239 -11.60 5.17 -22.50
CA ALA A 239 -11.97 5.55 -23.87
C ALA A 239 -13.26 4.84 -24.31
N GLY A 240 -13.33 3.53 -24.07
CA GLY A 240 -14.52 2.71 -24.35
C GLY A 240 -15.77 3.22 -23.62
N LEU A 241 -15.63 3.64 -22.36
CA LEU A 241 -16.72 4.18 -21.56
C LEU A 241 -17.19 5.55 -22.07
N LEU A 242 -16.27 6.44 -22.45
CA LEU A 242 -16.63 7.72 -23.06
C LEU A 242 -17.42 7.51 -24.37
N VAL A 243 -16.97 6.56 -25.20
CA VAL A 243 -17.70 6.14 -26.40
C VAL A 243 -19.07 5.54 -26.04
N ALA A 244 -19.15 4.73 -24.99
CA ALA A 244 -20.41 4.15 -24.52
C ALA A 244 -21.42 5.23 -24.09
N TYR A 245 -20.98 6.29 -23.40
CA TYR A 245 -21.85 7.43 -23.07
C TYR A 245 -22.41 8.11 -24.32
N VAL A 246 -21.56 8.34 -25.33
CA VAL A 246 -21.99 8.93 -26.61
C VAL A 246 -23.01 8.03 -27.30
N LEU A 247 -22.73 6.73 -27.42
CA LEU A 247 -23.63 5.77 -28.05
C LEU A 247 -24.96 5.66 -27.30
N ALA A 248 -24.93 5.60 -25.97
CA ALA A 248 -26.14 5.54 -25.13
C ALA A 248 -27.02 6.79 -25.33
N ALA A 249 -26.43 7.99 -25.32
CA ALA A 249 -27.17 9.23 -25.53
C ALA A 249 -27.75 9.33 -26.95
N LEU A 250 -26.96 9.00 -27.99
CA LEU A 250 -27.42 9.07 -29.38
C LEU A 250 -28.47 8.00 -29.69
N THR A 251 -28.35 6.80 -29.13
CA THR A 251 -29.36 5.74 -29.28
C THR A 251 -30.65 6.11 -28.57
N ALA A 252 -30.59 6.67 -27.36
CA ALA A 252 -31.77 7.21 -26.67
C ALA A 252 -32.46 8.33 -27.48
N GLY A 253 -31.67 9.22 -28.07
CA GLY A 253 -32.18 10.25 -28.99
C GLY A 253 -32.85 9.65 -30.24
N ALA A 254 -32.19 8.67 -30.88
CA ALA A 254 -32.67 8.01 -32.09
C ALA A 254 -33.94 7.18 -31.86
N THR A 255 -34.06 6.50 -30.72
CA THR A 255 -35.27 5.75 -30.35
C THR A 255 -36.42 6.70 -30.09
N MET A 256 -36.20 7.69 -29.21
CA MET A 256 -37.22 8.66 -28.86
C MET A 256 -37.71 9.42 -30.08
N ILE A 257 -36.84 9.93 -30.95
CA ILE A 257 -37.27 10.72 -32.13
C ILE A 257 -38.16 9.91 -33.08
N THR A 258 -37.99 8.59 -33.16
CA THR A 258 -38.80 7.69 -34.03
C THR A 258 -40.16 7.30 -33.47
N MET A 259 -40.38 7.39 -32.16
CA MET A 259 -41.69 7.09 -31.55
C MET A 259 -42.64 8.27 -31.79
N ALA A 260 -43.44 8.20 -32.85
CA ALA A 260 -44.50 9.15 -33.17
C ALA A 260 -45.81 8.73 -32.48
N GLY A 261 -46.41 9.62 -31.68
CA GLY A 261 -47.84 9.59 -31.38
C GLY A 261 -48.34 8.95 -30.08
N ARG A 262 -47.51 8.27 -29.28
CA ARG A 262 -47.95 7.85 -27.92
C ARG A 262 -47.62 8.92 -26.89
N ARG A 263 -48.65 9.60 -26.36
CA ARG A 263 -48.55 10.43 -25.14
C ARG A 263 -48.08 9.53 -24.00
N ILE A 264 -46.80 9.61 -23.65
CA ILE A 264 -46.29 8.94 -22.46
C ILE A 264 -46.73 9.81 -21.28
N LYS A 265 -47.68 9.29 -20.48
CA LYS A 265 -47.95 9.83 -19.14
C LYS A 265 -46.63 9.81 -18.38
N VAL A 266 -46.28 10.98 -17.83
CA VAL A 266 -45.10 11.24 -17.01
C VAL A 266 -45.08 10.26 -15.83
N LEU A 267 -44.44 9.11 -16.01
CA LEU A 267 -44.09 8.17 -14.94
C LEU A 267 -42.86 7.32 -15.32
N ALA A 268 -41.93 7.91 -16.10
CA ALA A 268 -40.69 7.27 -16.53
C ALA A 268 -39.45 8.13 -16.23
N ILE A 269 -39.53 8.99 -15.22
CA ILE A 269 -38.35 9.65 -14.62
C ILE A 269 -37.74 8.76 -13.52
N GLY A 270 -38.46 7.72 -13.05
CA GLY A 270 -37.97 6.76 -12.06
C GLY A 270 -37.24 5.53 -12.60
N ALA A 271 -37.22 5.29 -13.92
CA ALA A 271 -36.68 4.05 -14.51
C ALA A 271 -35.42 4.24 -15.38
N ALA A 272 -34.91 5.48 -15.51
CA ALA A 272 -33.59 5.74 -16.12
C ALA A 272 -32.45 5.71 -15.07
N ALA A 273 -32.78 5.77 -13.77
CA ALA A 273 -31.84 5.51 -12.68
C ALA A 273 -31.64 4.01 -12.40
N ALA A 274 -32.56 3.14 -12.85
CA ALA A 274 -32.52 1.69 -12.61
C ALA A 274 -31.88 0.87 -13.76
N VAL A 275 -31.54 1.50 -14.89
CA VAL A 275 -30.85 0.84 -16.02
C VAL A 275 -29.35 1.18 -16.08
N LEU A 276 -28.89 2.13 -15.24
CA LEU A 276 -27.44 2.38 -15.02
C LEU A 276 -26.80 1.44 -13.98
N VAL A 277 -27.56 0.50 -13.39
CA VAL A 277 -27.05 -0.52 -12.44
C VAL A 277 -27.09 -1.95 -13.03
N SER A 278 -27.67 -2.14 -14.22
CA SER A 278 -28.01 -3.48 -14.74
C SER A 278 -27.38 -3.80 -16.10
N ALA A 279 -26.18 -3.25 -16.36
CA ALA A 279 -25.33 -3.67 -17.48
C ALA A 279 -23.88 -3.88 -17.01
N VAL A 280 -23.73 -4.54 -15.85
CA VAL A 280 -22.59 -5.44 -15.66
C VAL A 280 -22.85 -6.61 -16.61
N PRO A 281 -21.97 -6.93 -17.57
CA PRO A 281 -22.05 -8.23 -18.21
C PRO A 281 -21.92 -9.27 -17.10
N ALA A 282 -23.03 -9.92 -16.76
CA ALA A 282 -23.03 -11.26 -16.23
C ALA A 282 -22.52 -12.20 -17.35
N ALA A 283 -21.25 -12.04 -17.68
CA ALA A 283 -20.47 -12.89 -18.55
C ALA A 283 -19.33 -13.43 -17.69
N ALA A 284 -19.65 -14.53 -17.00
CA ALA A 284 -18.73 -15.44 -16.32
C ALA A 284 -17.77 -14.76 -15.31
N ALA A 285 -18.00 -14.78 -13.99
CA ALA A 285 -18.20 -16.02 -13.22
C ALA A 285 -17.53 -17.25 -13.84
N SER A 286 -16.38 -17.05 -14.48
CA SER A 286 -15.34 -18.06 -14.52
C SER A 286 -14.59 -17.81 -13.24
N THR A 287 -14.84 -18.61 -12.22
CA THR A 287 -13.86 -18.80 -11.16
C THR A 287 -12.56 -19.10 -11.88
N PRO A 288 -11.53 -18.24 -11.82
CA PRO A 288 -10.24 -18.73 -12.21
C PRO A 288 -9.95 -19.84 -11.21
N GLY A 289 -9.68 -21.05 -11.71
CA GLY A 289 -8.76 -21.91 -10.98
C GLY A 289 -7.47 -21.13 -10.68
N PRO A 290 -6.51 -21.69 -9.94
CA PRO A 290 -5.24 -21.04 -9.60
C PRO A 290 -4.33 -20.81 -10.85
N SER A 291 -4.82 -20.02 -11.80
CA SER A 291 -4.31 -19.76 -13.14
C SER A 291 -4.75 -18.37 -13.66
N SER A 292 -5.51 -17.56 -12.91
CA SER A 292 -5.64 -16.14 -13.26
C SER A 292 -4.32 -15.45 -13.00
N ARG A 293 -3.70 -14.94 -14.05
CA ARG A 293 -2.61 -13.96 -13.92
C ARG A 293 -3.05 -12.82 -13.02
N LEU A 294 -2.15 -12.33 -12.17
CA LEU A 294 -2.42 -11.18 -11.30
C LEU A 294 -2.85 -9.97 -12.14
N ALA A 295 -4.00 -9.39 -11.79
CA ALA A 295 -4.51 -8.17 -12.42
C ALA A 295 -3.84 -6.95 -11.78
N TRP A 296 -2.66 -6.60 -12.28
CA TRP A 296 -1.90 -5.45 -11.79
C TRP A 296 -2.59 -4.12 -12.09
N ALA A 297 -2.70 -3.28 -11.06
CA ALA A 297 -3.18 -1.91 -11.14
C ALA A 297 -2.21 -0.97 -10.41
N VAL A 298 -2.42 0.34 -10.55
CA VAL A 298 -1.79 1.31 -9.65
C VAL A 298 -2.30 1.06 -8.24
N CYS A 299 -1.40 1.08 -7.25
CA CYS A 299 -1.80 0.90 -5.86
C CYS A 299 -2.85 1.94 -5.41
N ALA A 300 -3.83 1.48 -4.64
CA ALA A 300 -4.90 2.32 -4.13
C ALA A 300 -4.35 3.33 -3.11
N ASP A 301 -3.47 2.86 -2.23
CA ASP A 301 -2.71 3.69 -1.30
C ASP A 301 -1.72 4.57 -2.07
N LYS A 302 -1.90 5.89 -1.95
CA LYS A 302 -1.10 6.90 -2.64
C LYS A 302 0.16 7.30 -1.88
N THR A 303 0.32 6.83 -0.65
CA THR A 303 1.57 6.98 0.12
C THR A 303 2.66 6.02 -0.37
N LEU A 304 2.28 4.96 -1.10
CA LEU A 304 3.21 4.03 -1.73
C LEU A 304 3.90 4.68 -2.94
N VAL A 305 5.15 4.26 -3.23
CA VAL A 305 5.93 4.76 -4.37
C VAL A 305 5.19 4.57 -5.71
N LYS A 306 5.18 5.60 -6.55
CA LYS A 306 4.30 5.71 -7.75
C LYS A 306 4.48 4.60 -8.79
N GLU A 307 5.70 4.08 -8.90
CA GLU A 307 6.05 2.97 -9.79
C GLU A 307 5.54 1.61 -9.32
N MET A 308 5.18 1.47 -8.04
CA MET A 308 4.63 0.23 -7.53
C MET A 308 3.29 -0.08 -8.19
N ARG A 309 3.07 -1.37 -8.40
CA ARG A 309 1.80 -1.95 -8.86
C ARG A 309 1.27 -2.89 -7.80
N CYS A 310 -0.04 -2.89 -7.63
CA CYS A 310 -0.70 -3.76 -6.67
C CYS A 310 -1.71 -4.66 -7.38
N ALA A 311 -1.87 -5.87 -6.88
CA ALA A 311 -2.87 -6.83 -7.29
C ALA A 311 -3.47 -7.53 -6.07
N SER A 312 -4.59 -8.25 -6.26
CA SER A 312 -5.12 -9.17 -5.26
C SER A 312 -4.92 -10.61 -5.72
N VAL A 313 -4.64 -11.50 -4.78
CA VAL A 313 -4.69 -12.95 -4.98
C VAL A 313 -5.63 -13.57 -3.96
N GLU A 314 -6.53 -14.42 -4.45
CA GLU A 314 -7.47 -15.14 -3.60
C GLU A 314 -6.85 -16.48 -3.16
N VAL A 315 -6.81 -16.73 -1.84
CA VAL A 315 -6.26 -17.96 -1.25
C VAL A 315 -7.25 -18.56 -0.23
N PRO A 316 -7.25 -19.89 -0.02
CA PRO A 316 -8.05 -20.49 1.04
C PRO A 316 -7.54 -20.07 2.42
N VAL A 317 -8.48 -19.88 3.36
CA VAL A 317 -8.15 -19.70 4.78
C VAL A 317 -7.45 -20.96 5.28
N ASN A 318 -8.06 -22.12 5.03
CA ASN A 318 -7.50 -23.42 5.36
C ASN A 318 -6.98 -24.13 4.10
N TRP A 319 -5.66 -24.26 3.96
CA TRP A 319 -5.04 -24.95 2.84
C TRP A 319 -5.33 -26.47 2.78
N ALA A 320 -5.81 -27.08 3.86
CA ALA A 320 -6.34 -28.46 3.84
C ALA A 320 -7.75 -28.55 3.23
N GLN A 321 -8.44 -27.41 3.04
CA GLN A 321 -9.75 -27.30 2.39
C GLN A 321 -9.72 -26.24 1.28
N PRO A 322 -9.05 -26.50 0.12
CA PRO A 322 -8.84 -25.48 -0.91
C PRO A 322 -10.11 -24.89 -1.55
N SER A 323 -11.23 -25.62 -1.49
CA SER A 323 -12.55 -25.16 -1.95
C SER A 323 -13.38 -24.47 -0.87
N GLY A 324 -12.85 -24.34 0.34
CA GLY A 324 -13.52 -23.73 1.49
C GLY A 324 -13.53 -22.20 1.43
N ARG A 325 -13.66 -21.56 2.60
CA ARG A 325 -13.62 -20.10 2.72
C ARG A 325 -12.28 -19.55 2.23
N LYS A 326 -12.33 -18.41 1.54
CA LYS A 326 -11.17 -17.75 0.97
C LYS A 326 -11.01 -16.31 1.48
N ILE A 327 -9.80 -15.80 1.33
CA ILE A 327 -9.39 -14.45 1.66
C ILE A 327 -8.57 -13.85 0.51
N ASP A 328 -8.58 -12.52 0.44
CA ASP A 328 -7.78 -11.76 -0.51
C ASP A 328 -6.47 -11.27 0.12
N LEU A 329 -5.36 -11.57 -0.54
CA LEU A 329 -4.04 -11.05 -0.20
C LEU A 329 -3.61 -10.00 -1.21
N THR A 330 -3.27 -8.81 -0.72
CA THR A 330 -2.70 -7.73 -1.51
C THR A 330 -1.25 -8.06 -1.81
N VAL A 331 -0.89 -8.03 -3.09
CA VAL A 331 0.46 -8.24 -3.58
C VAL A 331 0.97 -6.92 -4.14
N GLY A 332 2.15 -6.50 -3.72
CA GLY A 332 2.87 -5.35 -4.24
C GLY A 332 3.97 -5.77 -5.18
N LEU A 333 4.20 -5.00 -6.24
CA LEU A 333 5.23 -5.23 -7.25
C LEU A 333 5.96 -3.92 -7.54
N LEU A 334 7.26 -3.90 -7.33
CA LEU A 334 8.16 -2.97 -7.99
C LEU A 334 8.60 -3.60 -9.32
N PRO A 335 8.15 -3.07 -10.46
CA PRO A 335 8.49 -3.65 -11.75
C PRO A 335 9.99 -3.50 -12.03
N ALA A 336 10.53 -4.45 -12.78
CA ALA A 336 11.84 -4.32 -13.39
C ALA A 336 11.87 -3.05 -14.25
N THR A 337 12.97 -2.30 -14.18
CA THR A 337 13.16 -1.06 -14.96
C THR A 337 13.32 -1.33 -16.46
N GLY A 338 13.67 -2.57 -16.82
CA GLY A 338 13.88 -2.98 -18.20
C GLY A 338 15.19 -2.46 -18.79
N ALA A 339 16.09 -1.88 -17.97
CA ALA A 339 17.42 -1.47 -18.40
C ALA A 339 18.18 -2.65 -19.03
N GLN A 340 17.90 -3.87 -18.58
CA GLN A 340 18.54 -5.10 -19.02
C GLN A 340 17.52 -6.25 -19.10
N ARG A 341 17.93 -7.40 -19.67
CA ARG A 341 17.04 -8.55 -19.85
C ARG A 341 16.53 -9.08 -18.51
N ARG A 342 15.18 -9.12 -18.35
CA ARG A 342 14.50 -9.68 -17.18
C ARG A 342 14.88 -11.15 -16.94
N MET A 343 15.23 -11.48 -15.69
CA MET A 343 15.68 -12.79 -15.24
C MET A 343 14.63 -13.54 -14.41
N GLY A 344 13.60 -12.87 -13.90
CA GLY A 344 12.53 -13.45 -13.11
C GLY A 344 12.02 -12.49 -12.05
N THR A 345 11.53 -13.04 -10.95
CA THR A 345 10.99 -12.29 -9.80
C THR A 345 11.76 -12.60 -8.52
N VAL A 346 12.03 -11.57 -7.73
CA VAL A 346 12.50 -11.66 -6.34
C VAL A 346 11.32 -11.38 -5.41
N PHE A 347 11.00 -12.34 -4.56
CA PHE A 347 9.98 -12.20 -3.53
C PHE A 347 10.65 -11.73 -2.23
N ALA A 348 10.40 -10.48 -1.87
CA ALA A 348 10.79 -9.93 -0.58
C ALA A 348 9.78 -10.39 0.48
N ILE A 349 10.19 -11.28 1.38
CA ILE A 349 9.31 -11.81 2.44
C ILE A 349 9.41 -10.87 3.64
N PRO A 350 8.32 -10.21 4.04
CA PRO A 350 8.35 -9.25 5.14
C PRO A 350 8.66 -9.90 6.48
N GLY A 351 9.14 -9.07 7.40
CA GLY A 351 9.35 -9.43 8.79
C GLY A 351 8.08 -9.32 9.63
N GLY A 352 8.28 -9.13 10.94
CA GLY A 352 7.21 -9.10 11.93
C GLY A 352 7.32 -10.28 12.91
N PRO A 353 6.30 -11.15 13.06
CA PRO A 353 5.20 -11.42 12.12
C PRO A 353 4.16 -10.31 11.99
N GLY A 354 3.41 -10.33 10.89
CA GLY A 354 2.31 -9.39 10.60
C GLY A 354 2.73 -8.02 10.06
N GLY A 355 4.01 -7.85 9.70
CA GLY A 355 4.50 -6.64 9.02
C GLY A 355 3.99 -6.54 7.59
N SER A 356 3.72 -5.32 7.14
CA SER A 356 3.24 -5.05 5.78
C SER A 356 4.38 -5.15 4.78
N GLY A 357 4.31 -6.16 3.91
CA GLY A 357 5.32 -6.36 2.88
C GLY A 357 5.24 -5.36 1.73
N VAL A 358 4.05 -4.83 1.42
CA VAL A 358 3.88 -3.80 0.39
C VAL A 358 4.41 -2.46 0.89
N GLU A 359 4.14 -2.11 2.15
CA GLU A 359 4.67 -0.90 2.76
C GLU A 359 6.20 -0.98 2.91
N ASP A 360 6.74 -2.12 3.37
CA ASP A 360 8.20 -2.34 3.46
C ASP A 360 8.88 -2.21 2.09
N LEU A 361 8.27 -2.78 1.04
CA LEU A 361 8.79 -2.70 -0.31
C LEU A 361 8.78 -1.24 -0.84
N SER A 362 7.76 -0.47 -0.48
CA SER A 362 7.63 0.93 -0.88
C SER A 362 8.63 1.83 -0.15
N LYS A 363 8.69 1.72 1.19
CA LYS A 363 9.61 2.49 2.04
C LYS A 363 11.06 2.27 1.64
N ASN A 364 11.42 1.04 1.27
CA ASN A 364 12.78 0.63 0.97
C ASN A 364 13.05 0.48 -0.54
N ALA A 365 12.23 1.10 -1.41
CA ALA A 365 12.33 0.94 -2.86
C ALA A 365 13.73 1.26 -3.43
N GLY A 366 14.45 2.21 -2.81
CA GLY A 366 15.82 2.58 -3.17
C GLY A 366 16.82 1.43 -3.04
N SER A 367 16.67 0.55 -2.04
CA SER A 367 17.53 -0.62 -1.84
C SER A 367 17.40 -1.66 -2.95
N PHE A 368 16.32 -1.61 -3.74
CA PHE A 368 16.06 -2.51 -4.86
C PHE A 368 16.43 -1.94 -6.23
N ALA A 369 16.92 -0.70 -6.30
CA ALA A 369 17.10 0.01 -7.58
C ALA A 369 17.97 -0.77 -8.59
N GLU A 370 19.17 -1.22 -8.17
CA GLU A 370 20.07 -2.02 -9.02
C GLU A 370 19.49 -3.40 -9.34
N LEU A 371 18.88 -4.06 -8.36
CA LEU A 371 18.28 -5.39 -8.54
C LEU A 371 17.17 -5.36 -9.61
N ARG A 372 16.43 -4.25 -9.69
CA ARG A 372 15.32 -4.04 -10.62
C ARG A 372 15.75 -3.84 -12.06
N ASP A 373 17.03 -3.73 -12.35
CA ASP A 373 17.51 -3.82 -13.74
C ASP A 373 17.26 -5.20 -14.35
N ARG A 374 17.15 -6.25 -13.52
CA ARG A 374 16.97 -7.64 -13.96
C ARG A 374 15.74 -8.32 -13.39
N PHE A 375 15.22 -7.86 -12.25
CA PHE A 375 14.14 -8.57 -11.54
C PHE A 375 12.93 -7.67 -11.30
N ASP A 376 11.75 -8.26 -11.41
CA ASP A 376 10.60 -7.75 -10.67
C ASP A 376 10.82 -8.03 -9.19
N VAL A 377 10.45 -7.09 -8.31
CA VAL A 377 10.47 -7.33 -6.86
C VAL A 377 9.05 -7.32 -6.35
N VAL A 378 8.59 -8.45 -5.82
CA VAL A 378 7.24 -8.60 -5.27
C VAL A 378 7.27 -8.80 -3.77
N SER A 379 6.21 -8.38 -3.11
CA SER A 379 5.94 -8.67 -1.71
C SER A 379 4.44 -8.83 -1.51
N VAL A 380 4.02 -9.25 -0.33
CA VAL A 380 2.61 -9.50 0.00
C VAL A 380 2.29 -8.90 1.35
N GLU A 381 1.05 -8.47 1.55
CA GLU A 381 0.44 -8.32 2.87
C GLU A 381 0.08 -9.72 3.39
N PRO A 382 0.90 -10.35 4.25
CA PRO A 382 0.64 -11.73 4.63
C PRO A 382 -0.68 -11.84 5.39
N ARG A 383 -1.27 -13.05 5.44
CA ARG A 383 -2.56 -13.29 6.12
C ARG A 383 -2.60 -12.85 7.60
N ASN A 384 -1.46 -12.71 8.25
CA ASN A 384 -1.33 -12.23 9.64
C ASN A 384 -1.11 -10.71 9.76
N THR A 385 -1.27 -9.94 8.66
CA THR A 385 -1.16 -8.46 8.68
C THR A 385 -2.31 -7.84 9.43
N VAL A 386 -1.99 -6.79 10.17
CA VAL A 386 -2.90 -6.07 11.07
C VAL A 386 -4.13 -5.47 10.35
N ASP A 387 -3.98 -5.00 9.12
CA ASP A 387 -4.97 -4.14 8.47
C ASP A 387 -5.97 -4.88 7.54
N LYS A 388 -6.17 -6.19 7.74
CA LYS A 388 -7.10 -6.97 6.90
C LYS A 388 -8.57 -6.79 7.27
N GLY A 389 -8.86 -6.11 8.39
CA GLY A 389 -10.23 -5.88 8.87
C GLY A 389 -10.96 -7.14 9.38
N VAL A 390 -10.29 -8.30 9.44
CA VAL A 390 -10.86 -9.56 9.94
C VAL A 390 -10.77 -9.65 11.47
N LEU A 391 -9.63 -9.25 12.04
CA LEU A 391 -9.43 -9.17 13.49
C LEU A 391 -9.19 -7.71 13.88
N SER A 392 -9.63 -7.33 15.09
CA SER A 392 -9.45 -5.96 15.58
C SER A 392 -7.98 -5.64 15.83
N PHE A 393 -7.62 -4.35 15.72
CA PHE A 393 -6.29 -3.86 16.08
C PHE A 393 -5.85 -4.30 17.48
N ASP A 394 -6.78 -4.32 18.44
CA ASP A 394 -6.52 -4.78 19.81
C ASP A 394 -6.07 -6.23 19.84
N CYS A 395 -6.63 -7.11 19.02
CA CYS A 395 -6.18 -8.50 18.94
C CYS A 395 -4.76 -8.64 18.41
N LEU A 396 -4.29 -7.66 17.64
CA LEU A 396 -3.01 -7.72 16.97
C LEU A 396 -1.89 -7.10 17.82
N PHE A 397 -2.20 -6.07 18.60
CA PHE A 397 -1.21 -5.30 19.35
C PHE A 397 -1.34 -5.36 20.88
N SER A 398 -2.44 -5.90 21.41
CA SER A 398 -2.65 -6.02 22.85
C SER A 398 -2.53 -7.46 23.36
N GLY A 399 -2.36 -7.58 24.67
CA GLY A 399 -2.38 -8.83 25.40
C GLY A 399 -1.83 -8.68 26.81
N PRO A 400 -1.79 -9.77 27.59
CA PRO A 400 -1.31 -9.74 28.96
C PRO A 400 0.19 -9.40 29.02
N TRP A 401 0.61 -8.75 30.09
CA TRP A 401 2.03 -8.58 30.40
C TRP A 401 2.60 -9.91 30.90
N ILE A 402 3.76 -10.27 30.34
CA ILE A 402 4.49 -11.47 30.75
C ILE A 402 5.28 -11.15 32.01
N ALA A 403 5.15 -12.01 33.01
CA ALA A 403 6.07 -12.10 34.13
C ALA A 403 6.76 -13.45 34.06
N LEU A 404 7.98 -13.57 34.61
CA LEU A 404 8.68 -14.85 34.73
C LEU A 404 8.08 -15.66 35.88
N PRO A 405 7.42 -16.82 35.62
CA PRO A 405 6.87 -17.62 36.70
C PRO A 405 7.98 -18.28 37.53
N ASP A 406 7.87 -18.24 38.86
CA ASP A 406 8.73 -18.94 39.81
C ASP A 406 8.09 -20.24 40.33
N THR A 407 6.76 -20.35 40.19
CA THR A 407 5.99 -21.52 40.61
C THR A 407 5.13 -22.10 39.49
N ARG A 408 4.74 -23.37 39.65
CA ARG A 408 3.75 -24.02 38.76
C ARG A 408 2.41 -23.29 38.75
N ALA A 409 2.00 -22.72 39.89
CA ALA A 409 0.76 -21.98 40.01
C ALA A 409 0.79 -20.68 39.19
N GLU A 410 1.89 -19.93 39.25
CA GLU A 410 2.10 -18.73 38.44
C GLU A 410 2.18 -19.04 36.94
N TYR A 411 2.83 -20.16 36.58
CA TYR A 411 2.91 -20.60 35.19
C TYR A 411 1.52 -20.98 34.65
N ALA A 412 0.73 -21.70 35.45
CA ALA A 412 -0.66 -22.00 35.12
C ALA A 412 -1.50 -20.72 35.00
N GLU A 413 -1.29 -19.74 35.88
CA GLU A 413 -1.99 -18.46 35.83
C GLU A 413 -1.64 -17.64 34.59
N LEU A 414 -0.36 -17.57 34.24
CA LEU A 414 0.07 -16.98 32.96
C LEU A 414 -0.65 -17.65 31.79
N GLY A 415 -0.71 -18.99 31.81
CA GLY A 415 -1.45 -19.76 30.80
C GLY A 415 -2.94 -19.41 30.72
N ARG A 416 -3.62 -19.21 31.86
CA ARG A 416 -5.02 -18.78 31.88
C ARG A 416 -5.21 -17.39 31.29
N ARG A 417 -4.32 -16.43 31.61
CA ARG A 417 -4.38 -15.06 31.09
C ARG A 417 -4.14 -15.00 29.59
N ASN A 418 -3.12 -15.72 29.10
CA ASN A 418 -2.83 -15.84 27.67
C ASN A 418 -4.01 -16.49 26.93
N ARG A 419 -4.54 -17.61 27.44
CA ARG A 419 -5.71 -18.29 26.88
C ARG A 419 -6.92 -17.36 26.78
N ALA A 420 -7.25 -16.66 27.86
CA ALA A 420 -8.38 -15.74 27.87
C ALA A 420 -8.23 -14.61 26.84
N ALA A 421 -7.01 -14.10 26.65
CA ALA A 421 -6.74 -13.11 25.60
C ALA A 421 -6.89 -13.70 24.19
N ALA A 422 -6.31 -14.88 23.98
CA ALA A 422 -6.40 -15.61 22.71
C ALA A 422 -7.85 -15.96 22.34
N GLU A 423 -8.65 -16.47 23.29
CA GLU A 423 -10.04 -16.86 23.06
C GLU A 423 -10.95 -15.68 22.72
N ARG A 424 -10.72 -14.49 23.33
CA ARG A 424 -11.44 -13.26 22.94
C ARG A 424 -11.20 -12.92 21.47
N CYS A 425 -9.97 -13.07 20.99
CA CYS A 425 -9.63 -12.81 19.58
C CYS A 425 -10.11 -13.92 18.66
N ARG A 426 -9.95 -15.17 19.08
CA ARG A 426 -10.41 -16.34 18.33
C ARG A 426 -11.94 -16.36 18.16
N SER A 427 -12.71 -15.83 19.11
CA SER A 427 -14.19 -15.79 18.98
C SER A 427 -14.70 -14.91 17.84
N ALA A 428 -13.88 -13.97 17.33
CA ALA A 428 -14.23 -13.16 16.17
C ALA A 428 -14.20 -13.99 14.88
N ASP A 429 -13.19 -14.84 14.73
CA ASP A 429 -13.04 -15.72 13.57
C ASP A 429 -12.14 -16.94 13.89
N PRO A 430 -12.73 -18.06 14.38
CA PRO A 430 -11.94 -19.21 14.81
C PRO A 430 -11.17 -19.87 13.67
N GLU A 431 -11.77 -19.93 12.48
CA GLU A 431 -11.16 -20.55 11.31
C GLU A 431 -9.94 -19.77 10.87
N PHE A 432 -10.04 -18.45 10.75
CA PHE A 432 -8.91 -17.61 10.35
C PHE A 432 -7.80 -17.59 11.42
N PHE A 433 -8.17 -17.51 12.69
CA PHE A 433 -7.23 -17.49 13.82
C PHE A 433 -6.32 -18.73 13.86
N ASP A 434 -6.88 -19.91 13.55
CA ASP A 434 -6.17 -21.19 13.66
C ASP A 434 -5.26 -21.50 12.45
N HIS A 435 -5.23 -20.67 11.40
CA HIS A 435 -4.50 -20.92 10.14
C HIS A 435 -3.54 -19.78 9.76
N MET A 436 -2.87 -19.18 10.75
CA MET A 436 -1.89 -18.10 10.59
C MET A 436 -0.42 -18.54 10.62
N ASP A 437 -0.16 -19.85 10.64
CA ASP A 437 1.19 -20.40 10.72
C ASP A 437 2.06 -20.11 9.48
N SER A 438 3.38 -20.23 9.60
CA SER A 438 4.31 -19.98 8.50
C SER A 438 4.14 -20.92 7.32
N ALA A 439 3.68 -22.15 7.52
CA ALA A 439 3.45 -23.08 6.41
C ALA A 439 2.21 -22.67 5.59
N SER A 440 1.21 -22.05 6.22
CA SER A 440 0.10 -21.41 5.53
C SER A 440 0.56 -20.19 4.72
N VAL A 441 1.41 -19.33 5.29
CA VAL A 441 2.03 -18.20 4.56
C VAL A 441 2.90 -18.68 3.39
N ALA A 442 3.68 -19.75 3.56
CA ALA A 442 4.47 -20.33 2.48
C ALA A 442 3.61 -20.85 1.32
N ARG A 443 2.42 -21.41 1.60
CA ARG A 443 1.47 -21.81 0.55
C ARG A 443 0.84 -20.61 -0.15
N ASP A 444 0.62 -19.50 0.54
CA ASP A 444 0.21 -18.24 -0.09
C ASP A 444 1.28 -17.73 -1.06
N MET A 445 2.55 -17.77 -0.65
CA MET A 445 3.68 -17.42 -1.53
C MET A 445 3.73 -18.31 -2.77
N GLU A 446 3.40 -19.60 -2.65
CA GLU A 446 3.32 -20.51 -3.80
C GLU A 446 2.15 -20.18 -4.72
N ALA A 447 0.98 -19.82 -4.17
CA ALA A 447 -0.14 -19.34 -4.96
C ALA A 447 0.23 -18.08 -5.77
N ILE A 448 0.98 -17.17 -5.16
CA ILE A 448 1.51 -15.97 -5.82
C ILE A 448 2.51 -16.35 -6.91
N ARG A 449 3.45 -17.28 -6.67
CA ARG A 449 4.37 -17.77 -7.72
C ARG A 449 3.59 -18.24 -8.94
N VAL A 450 2.58 -19.09 -8.72
CA VAL A 450 1.75 -19.63 -9.80
C VAL A 450 1.02 -18.50 -10.54
N ALA A 451 0.43 -17.55 -9.82
CA ALA A 451 -0.28 -16.41 -10.40
C ALA A 451 0.65 -15.43 -11.15
N LEU A 452 1.92 -15.35 -10.77
CA LEU A 452 2.98 -14.62 -11.50
C LEU A 452 3.42 -15.34 -12.79
N GLY A 453 3.18 -16.66 -12.89
CA GLY A 453 3.66 -17.49 -13.99
C GLY A 453 5.16 -17.79 -13.93
N GLU A 454 5.79 -17.64 -12.76
CA GLU A 454 7.23 -17.89 -12.56
C GLU A 454 7.48 -19.37 -12.29
N GLU A 455 8.44 -20.02 -12.96
CA GLU A 455 8.75 -21.43 -12.67
C GLU A 455 9.39 -21.62 -11.28
N LYS A 456 10.28 -20.68 -10.92
CA LYS A 456 11.00 -20.60 -9.66
C LYS A 456 11.10 -19.15 -9.21
N LEU A 457 11.14 -18.91 -7.89
CA LEU A 457 11.34 -17.58 -7.33
C LEU A 457 12.73 -17.44 -6.69
N SER A 458 13.24 -16.21 -6.70
CA SER A 458 14.33 -15.81 -5.81
C SER A 458 13.74 -15.12 -4.58
N PHE A 459 14.37 -15.20 -3.43
CA PHE A 459 13.80 -14.68 -2.18
C PHE A 459 14.78 -13.84 -1.39
N ILE A 460 14.26 -12.79 -0.76
CA ILE A 460 14.93 -12.07 0.33
C ILE A 460 14.02 -12.17 1.55
N ALA A 461 14.40 -13.00 2.51
CA ALA A 461 13.66 -13.24 3.73
C ALA A 461 14.21 -12.36 4.85
N ASN A 462 13.41 -11.37 5.28
CA ASN A 462 13.81 -10.44 6.32
C ASN A 462 13.28 -10.87 7.69
N SER A 463 14.14 -10.93 8.70
CA SER A 463 13.72 -11.12 10.10
C SER A 463 12.83 -12.38 10.31
N TYR A 464 11.64 -12.22 10.89
CA TYR A 464 10.66 -13.30 11.00
C TYR A 464 10.29 -13.93 9.64
N GLY A 465 10.36 -13.18 8.53
CA GLY A 465 10.14 -13.69 7.17
C GLY A 465 11.04 -14.87 6.79
N GLY A 466 12.13 -15.09 7.53
CA GLY A 466 12.92 -16.32 7.45
C GLY A 466 12.14 -17.59 7.78
N ARG A 467 11.13 -17.53 8.67
CA ARG A 467 10.28 -18.68 9.03
C ARG A 467 9.44 -19.17 7.85
N PRO A 468 8.61 -18.34 7.19
CA PRO A 468 7.95 -18.76 5.95
C PRO A 468 8.93 -19.05 4.81
N GLY A 469 10.11 -18.42 4.75
CA GLY A 469 11.16 -18.80 3.78
C GLY A 469 11.71 -20.22 3.97
N ILE A 470 11.90 -20.65 5.22
CA ILE A 470 12.26 -22.03 5.57
C ILE A 470 11.13 -22.99 5.21
N GLU A 471 9.88 -22.65 5.53
CA GLU A 471 8.73 -23.51 5.20
C GLU A 471 8.50 -23.62 3.70
N TYR A 472 8.68 -22.53 2.94
CA TYR A 472 8.64 -22.57 1.48
C TYR A 472 9.70 -23.53 0.92
N SER A 473 10.91 -23.51 1.48
CA SER A 473 11.99 -24.42 1.11
C SER A 473 11.65 -25.89 1.41
N ARG A 474 10.93 -26.16 2.51
CA ARG A 474 10.50 -27.53 2.88
C ARG A 474 9.37 -28.04 2.01
N LEU A 475 8.38 -27.19 1.74
CA LEU A 475 7.17 -27.57 1.00
C LEU A 475 7.39 -27.59 -0.52
N PHE A 476 8.25 -26.71 -1.03
CA PHE A 476 8.44 -26.48 -2.47
C PHE A 476 9.93 -26.35 -2.86
N PRO A 477 10.80 -27.30 -2.49
CA PRO A 477 12.25 -27.18 -2.71
C PRO A 477 12.63 -26.95 -4.18
N GLY A 478 11.96 -27.65 -5.11
CA GLY A 478 12.16 -27.49 -6.55
C GLY A 478 11.71 -26.15 -7.14
N ARG A 479 11.06 -25.27 -6.35
CA ARG A 479 10.57 -23.94 -6.76
C ARG A 479 11.46 -22.79 -6.29
N VAL A 480 12.55 -23.08 -5.57
CA VAL A 480 13.53 -22.08 -5.14
C VAL A 480 14.64 -21.92 -6.19
N ARG A 481 14.83 -20.69 -6.68
CA ARG A 481 15.98 -20.32 -7.53
C ARG A 481 17.16 -19.85 -6.68
N ALA A 482 16.88 -18.97 -5.72
CA ALA A 482 17.86 -18.39 -4.80
C ALA A 482 17.16 -17.96 -3.50
N MET A 483 17.84 -18.01 -2.36
CA MET A 483 17.27 -17.64 -1.07
C MET A 483 18.30 -16.86 -0.24
N VAL A 484 17.90 -15.68 0.22
CA VAL A 484 18.67 -14.83 1.13
C VAL A 484 17.96 -14.76 2.47
N PHE A 485 18.68 -15.00 3.55
CA PHE A 485 18.19 -14.81 4.92
C PHE A 485 18.89 -13.61 5.55
N ASP A 486 18.17 -12.52 5.75
CA ASP A 486 18.67 -11.27 6.32
C ASP A 486 18.16 -11.11 7.76
N GLY A 487 19.08 -11.18 8.72
CA GLY A 487 18.78 -11.15 10.15
C GLY A 487 17.69 -12.14 10.59
N SER A 488 17.59 -13.28 9.92
CA SER A 488 16.43 -14.17 10.03
C SER A 488 16.44 -15.06 11.27
N VAL A 489 15.27 -15.38 11.79
CA VAL A 489 15.12 -16.24 12.98
C VAL A 489 15.36 -17.71 12.64
N SER A 490 16.37 -18.33 13.25
CA SER A 490 16.64 -19.77 13.09
C SER A 490 15.77 -20.62 14.04
N PRO A 491 15.05 -21.64 13.52
CA PRO A 491 14.42 -22.68 14.35
C PRO A 491 15.42 -23.66 14.97
N TYR A 492 16.66 -23.69 14.48
CA TYR A 492 17.63 -24.77 14.73
C TYR A 492 18.65 -24.42 15.82
N GLU A 493 18.47 -23.28 16.47
CA GLU A 493 19.33 -22.83 17.57
C GLU A 493 18.66 -23.02 18.92
N ASP A 494 19.50 -23.31 19.91
CA ASP A 494 19.07 -23.17 21.29
C ASP A 494 18.73 -21.71 21.61
N ARG A 495 17.67 -21.49 22.38
CA ARG A 495 17.14 -20.15 22.67
C ARG A 495 18.14 -19.28 23.40
N ALA A 496 18.77 -19.78 24.45
CA ALA A 496 19.73 -18.98 25.22
C ALA A 496 20.98 -18.68 24.40
N GLN A 497 21.43 -19.65 23.58
CA GLN A 497 22.55 -19.43 22.65
C GLN A 497 22.24 -18.35 21.61
N SER A 498 21.00 -18.31 21.10
CA SER A 498 20.57 -17.33 20.11
C SER A 498 20.57 -15.88 20.64
N TRP A 499 20.64 -15.69 21.97
CA TRP A 499 20.69 -14.39 22.65
C TRP A 499 22.09 -13.94 23.09
N LEU A 500 23.11 -14.78 22.96
CA LEU A 500 24.51 -14.39 23.21
C LEU A 500 24.96 -13.16 22.39
N PRO A 501 24.52 -12.96 21.13
CA PRO A 501 24.82 -11.75 20.39
C PRO A 501 24.27 -10.47 21.04
N GLN A 502 23.07 -10.50 21.62
CA GLN A 502 22.45 -9.38 22.34
C GLN A 502 23.21 -9.09 23.64
N GLU A 503 23.63 -10.13 24.35
CA GLU A 503 24.48 -9.99 25.55
C GLU A 503 25.81 -9.29 25.20
N LYS A 504 26.42 -9.65 24.06
CA LYS A 504 27.60 -8.95 23.52
C LYS A 504 27.32 -7.52 23.06
N SER A 505 26.08 -7.24 22.64
CA SER A 505 25.63 -5.88 22.28
C SER A 505 25.45 -5.01 23.53
N PHE A 506 24.94 -5.58 24.62
CA PHE A 506 24.91 -4.91 25.93
C PHE A 506 26.33 -4.55 26.40
N ALA A 507 27.30 -5.47 26.23
CA ALA A 507 28.70 -5.15 26.52
C ALA A 507 29.26 -4.00 25.65
N ARG A 508 28.79 -3.86 24.40
CA ARG A 508 29.15 -2.72 23.52
C ARG A 508 28.53 -1.42 24.00
N PHE A 509 27.27 -1.45 24.45
CA PHE A 509 26.63 -0.31 25.08
C PHE A 509 27.41 0.16 26.31
N ALA A 510 27.79 -0.76 27.20
CA ALA A 510 28.59 -0.44 28.37
C ALA A 510 29.96 0.17 27.99
N ALA A 511 30.64 -0.40 26.99
CA ALA A 511 31.91 0.12 26.50
C ALA A 511 31.76 1.51 25.85
N TRP A 512 30.70 1.73 25.06
CA TRP A 512 30.38 3.04 24.49
C TRP A 512 30.13 4.07 25.59
N CYS A 513 29.37 3.72 26.62
CA CYS A 513 29.08 4.63 27.72
C CYS A 513 30.34 5.01 28.52
N ALA A 514 31.27 4.07 28.69
CA ALA A 514 32.56 4.35 29.31
C ALA A 514 33.41 5.33 28.47
N ALA A 515 33.30 5.28 27.15
CA ALA A 515 34.04 6.16 26.23
C ALA A 515 33.35 7.51 25.97
N SER A 516 32.02 7.58 26.03
CA SER A 516 31.25 8.75 25.64
C SER A 516 30.83 9.60 26.83
N THR A 517 31.18 10.88 26.82
CA THR A 517 30.74 11.86 27.82
C THR A 517 29.25 12.22 27.69
N THR A 518 28.59 11.86 26.59
CA THR A 518 27.14 12.03 26.42
C THR A 518 26.33 10.97 27.17
N CYS A 519 26.97 9.88 27.63
CA CYS A 519 26.27 8.85 28.37
C CYS A 519 25.95 9.32 29.81
N ALA A 520 24.69 9.22 30.24
CA ALA A 520 24.26 9.59 31.59
C ALA A 520 24.89 8.73 32.71
N LEU A 521 25.49 7.59 32.36
CA LEU A 521 26.19 6.69 33.27
C LEU A 521 27.72 6.75 33.09
N HIS A 522 28.24 7.74 32.36
CA HIS A 522 29.67 7.91 32.14
C HIS A 522 30.43 7.95 33.47
N GLY A 523 31.58 7.25 33.53
CA GLY A 523 32.38 7.11 34.75
C GLY A 523 31.90 6.05 35.75
N GLN A 524 30.85 5.28 35.44
CA GLN A 524 30.35 4.17 36.27
C GLN A 524 30.57 2.81 35.57
N ASP A 525 30.59 1.72 36.35
CA ASP A 525 30.44 0.37 35.79
C ASP A 525 28.97 0.14 35.43
N VAL A 526 28.64 0.38 34.15
CA VAL A 526 27.27 0.21 33.63
C VAL A 526 26.74 -1.20 33.84
N GLY A 527 27.59 -2.22 33.77
CA GLY A 527 27.19 -3.60 33.99
C GLY A 527 26.80 -3.87 35.43
N GLU A 528 27.57 -3.35 36.39
CA GLU A 528 27.24 -3.43 37.81
C GLU A 528 25.96 -2.66 38.14
N VAL A 529 25.85 -1.42 37.66
CA VAL A 529 24.64 -0.58 37.84
C VAL A 529 23.40 -1.27 37.29
N TRP A 530 23.49 -1.84 36.09
CA TRP A 530 22.40 -2.58 35.45
C TRP A 530 21.98 -3.81 36.26
N ARG A 531 22.93 -4.68 36.64
CA ARG A 531 22.61 -5.90 37.39
C ARG A 531 22.04 -5.58 38.78
N ALA A 532 22.55 -4.54 39.44
CA ALA A 532 22.02 -4.07 40.72
C ALA A 532 20.59 -3.52 40.58
N LEU A 533 20.33 -2.73 39.53
CA LEU A 533 18.99 -2.23 39.20
C LEU A 533 18.01 -3.38 38.96
N VAL A 534 18.35 -4.32 38.06
CA VAL A 534 17.50 -5.46 37.71
C VAL A 534 17.22 -6.32 38.93
N ALA A 535 18.24 -6.70 39.71
CA ALA A 535 18.07 -7.53 40.90
C ALA A 535 17.23 -6.85 42.00
N ARG A 536 17.36 -5.52 42.15
CA ARG A 536 16.52 -4.75 43.06
C ARG A 536 15.08 -4.69 42.55
N ALA A 537 14.88 -4.42 41.26
CA ALA A 537 13.56 -4.32 40.63
C ALA A 537 12.78 -5.65 40.66
N ASP A 538 13.46 -6.80 40.61
CA ASP A 538 12.84 -8.12 40.78
C ASP A 538 12.30 -8.35 42.21
N ARG A 539 12.86 -7.68 43.22
CA ARG A 539 12.37 -7.74 44.62
C ARG A 539 11.36 -6.66 44.93
N VAL A 540 11.61 -5.44 44.45
CA VAL A 540 10.80 -4.24 44.66
C VAL A 540 10.65 -3.55 43.31
N PRO A 541 9.56 -3.80 42.57
CA PRO A 541 9.33 -3.21 41.26
C PRO A 541 9.42 -1.68 41.28
N VAL A 542 10.09 -1.10 40.28
CA VAL A 542 10.33 0.34 40.17
C VAL A 542 9.06 1.02 39.62
N PRO A 543 8.43 1.95 40.34
CA PRO A 543 7.21 2.60 39.87
C PRO A 543 7.46 3.48 38.65
N VAL A 544 6.46 3.60 37.79
CA VAL A 544 6.39 4.61 36.72
C VAL A 544 5.75 5.86 37.32
N ARG A 545 6.53 6.92 37.55
CA ARG A 545 5.99 8.13 38.18
C ARG A 545 4.98 8.82 37.26
N GLY A 546 3.89 9.30 37.85
CA GLY A 546 2.83 10.00 37.12
C GLY A 546 1.89 9.09 36.33
N GLU A 547 2.03 7.76 36.42
CA GLU A 547 1.16 6.82 35.73
C GLU A 547 -0.15 6.56 36.51
N TRP A 548 -1.28 6.59 35.80
CA TRP A 548 -2.56 6.14 36.32
C TRP A 548 -3.28 5.22 35.32
N PRO A 549 -3.66 3.98 35.71
CA PRO A 549 -3.43 3.34 37.01
C PRO A 549 -1.93 3.11 37.30
N ALA A 550 -1.58 2.92 38.56
CA ALA A 550 -0.17 2.72 38.96
C ALA A 550 0.44 1.49 38.26
N VAL A 551 1.59 1.69 37.64
CA VAL A 551 2.40 0.64 36.97
C VAL A 551 3.79 0.64 37.59
N ALA A 552 4.37 -0.54 37.77
CA ALA A 552 5.74 -0.70 38.26
C ALA A 552 6.47 -1.80 37.50
N TYR A 553 7.75 -1.59 37.20
CA TYR A 553 8.60 -2.46 36.40
C TYR A 553 9.45 -3.38 37.28
N SER A 554 9.34 -4.68 37.05
CA SER A 554 10.29 -5.68 37.54
C SER A 554 11.62 -5.61 36.78
N GLY A 555 12.63 -6.34 37.24
CA GLY A 555 13.89 -6.47 36.50
C GLY A 555 13.68 -7.11 35.13
N PHE A 556 12.75 -8.06 35.02
CA PHE A 556 12.33 -8.62 33.74
C PHE A 556 11.70 -7.57 32.80
N ASP A 557 10.79 -6.74 33.31
CA ASP A 557 10.16 -5.67 32.51
C ASP A 557 11.20 -4.66 31.99
N ILE A 558 12.20 -4.33 32.82
CA ILE A 558 13.31 -3.43 32.44
C ILE A 558 14.15 -4.05 31.32
N LYS A 559 14.50 -5.33 31.43
CA LYS A 559 15.25 -6.05 30.39
C LYS A 559 14.50 -6.09 29.06
N GLU A 560 13.21 -6.40 29.09
CA GLU A 560 12.34 -6.41 27.89
C GLU A 560 12.22 -5.03 27.25
N ALA A 561 12.02 -3.97 28.05
CA ALA A 561 11.92 -2.61 27.54
C ALA A 561 13.24 -2.09 26.97
N ALA A 562 14.39 -2.56 27.46
CA ALA A 562 15.71 -2.18 26.96
C ALA A 562 16.11 -2.90 25.67
N ALA A 563 15.55 -4.09 25.40
CA ALA A 563 15.99 -4.96 24.31
C ALA A 563 16.07 -4.28 22.93
N PRO A 564 15.13 -3.41 22.51
CA PRO A 564 15.22 -2.73 21.21
C PRO A 564 16.43 -1.80 21.07
N SER A 565 16.82 -1.08 22.14
CA SER A 565 18.01 -0.22 22.17
C SER A 565 19.30 -1.04 22.19
N ILE A 566 19.27 -2.26 22.73
CA ILE A 566 20.39 -3.22 22.66
C ILE A 566 20.55 -3.80 21.25
N ILE A 567 19.44 -4.05 20.54
CA ILE A 567 19.46 -4.61 19.18
C ILE A 567 19.87 -3.55 18.14
N SER A 568 19.29 -2.35 18.23
CA SER A 568 19.57 -1.26 17.31
C SER A 568 19.78 0.04 18.08
N PRO A 569 21.03 0.53 18.21
CA PRO A 569 21.41 1.68 19.03
C PRO A 569 21.06 3.05 18.43
N GLY A 570 20.48 3.08 17.23
CA GLY A 570 20.24 4.33 16.48
C GLY A 570 21.37 4.63 15.50
N GLU A 571 21.25 5.74 14.78
CA GLU A 571 22.23 6.13 13.77
C GLU A 571 23.49 6.73 14.39
N GLU A 572 24.62 6.48 13.75
CA GLU A 572 25.89 7.10 14.12
C GLU A 572 26.01 8.52 13.56
N PRO A 573 26.80 9.40 14.21
CA PRO A 573 27.64 9.14 15.39
C PRO A 573 26.91 9.23 16.73
N GLU A 574 25.65 9.68 16.74
CA GLU A 574 24.95 10.10 17.96
C GLU A 574 24.46 8.93 18.82
N LEU A 575 24.13 7.78 18.22
CA LEU A 575 23.65 6.57 18.90
C LEU A 575 22.55 6.90 19.92
N SER A 576 21.54 7.64 19.46
CA SER A 576 20.49 8.26 20.30
C SER A 576 19.81 7.28 21.24
N ARG A 577 19.55 6.03 20.80
CA ARG A 577 18.87 5.02 21.64
C ARG A 577 19.74 4.52 22.78
N TRP A 578 21.07 4.54 22.63
CA TRP A 578 21.97 4.26 23.74
C TRP A 578 22.02 5.42 24.74
N THR A 579 21.97 6.66 24.26
CA THR A 579 21.82 7.84 25.13
C THR A 579 20.51 7.75 25.95
N GLU A 580 19.38 7.52 25.28
CA GLU A 580 18.07 7.32 25.92
C GLU A 580 18.07 6.14 26.90
N LEU A 581 18.70 5.02 26.54
CA LEU A 581 18.82 3.86 27.43
C LEU A 581 19.61 4.19 28.70
N ALA A 582 20.74 4.90 28.57
CA ALA A 582 21.54 5.31 29.73
C ALA A 582 20.75 6.23 30.67
N GLU A 583 19.98 7.16 30.12
CA GLU A 583 19.09 8.01 30.91
C GLU A 583 17.98 7.22 31.60
N ALA A 584 17.34 6.29 30.88
CA ALA A 584 16.29 5.44 31.44
C ALA A 584 16.82 4.58 32.60
N ILE A 585 18.02 4.01 32.46
CA ILE A 585 18.70 3.28 33.53
C ILE A 585 18.95 4.20 34.73
N LYS A 586 19.51 5.41 34.51
CA LYS A 586 19.78 6.38 35.59
C LYS A 586 18.50 6.74 36.35
N ARG A 587 17.41 7.08 35.65
CA ARG A 587 16.12 7.41 36.27
C ARG A 587 15.54 6.23 37.06
N ALA A 588 15.65 5.00 36.53
CA ALA A 588 15.18 3.82 37.21
C ALA A 588 16.03 3.48 38.46
N VAL A 589 17.33 3.79 38.42
CA VAL A 589 18.19 3.75 39.61
C VAL A 589 17.66 4.68 40.70
N ASP A 590 17.22 5.88 40.32
CA ASP A 590 16.62 6.92 41.20
C ASP A 590 15.13 6.65 41.55
N GLY A 591 14.61 5.46 41.19
CA GLY A 591 13.29 5.00 41.58
C GLY A 591 12.15 5.44 40.65
N ASP A 592 12.44 5.71 39.38
CA ASP A 592 11.43 6.02 38.35
C ASP A 592 11.66 5.28 37.03
N ALA A 593 10.75 4.37 36.68
CA ALA A 593 10.80 3.60 35.43
C ALA A 593 10.16 4.33 34.22
N SER A 594 9.80 5.60 34.35
CA SER A 594 9.18 6.41 33.27
C SER A 594 9.95 6.37 31.95
N GLY A 595 11.28 6.40 31.97
CA GLY A 595 12.10 6.32 30.75
C GLY A 595 11.88 5.04 29.95
N PHE A 596 11.70 3.89 30.62
CA PHE A 596 11.35 2.63 29.96
C PHE A 596 9.89 2.61 29.50
N ALA A 597 8.97 3.14 30.30
CA ALA A 597 7.55 3.19 29.98
C ALA A 597 7.25 4.11 28.78
N ASP A 598 7.92 5.25 28.67
CA ASP A 598 7.77 6.19 27.55
C ASP A 598 8.12 5.52 26.22
N TYR A 599 9.25 4.83 26.17
CA TYR A 599 9.66 4.07 24.99
C TYR A 599 8.60 3.03 24.59
N VAL A 600 8.14 2.24 25.56
CA VAL A 600 7.14 1.19 25.30
C VAL A 600 5.80 1.79 24.88
N ARG A 601 5.37 2.91 25.48
CA ARG A 601 4.14 3.61 25.07
C ARG A 601 4.22 4.13 23.65
N GLN A 602 5.34 4.74 23.26
CA GLN A 602 5.51 5.24 21.90
C GLN A 602 5.37 4.11 20.87
N ALA A 603 6.00 2.96 21.14
CA ALA A 603 6.02 1.83 20.23
C ALA A 603 4.78 0.93 20.26
N ARG A 604 4.16 0.73 21.44
CA ARG A 604 3.15 -0.33 21.68
C ARG A 604 1.83 0.17 22.25
N LYS A 605 1.70 1.48 22.54
CA LYS A 605 0.52 2.07 23.21
C LYS A 605 0.14 1.33 24.51
N SER A 606 1.15 0.78 25.19
CA SER A 606 1.00 0.03 26.44
C SER A 606 2.04 0.54 27.45
N PRO A 607 1.74 0.53 28.76
CA PRO A 607 2.70 0.98 29.77
C PRO A 607 3.75 -0.09 30.12
N LYS A 608 3.64 -1.32 29.59
CA LYS A 608 4.65 -2.39 29.64
C LYS A 608 4.63 -3.17 28.34
N VAL A 609 5.69 -3.93 28.05
CA VAL A 609 5.77 -4.74 26.83
C VAL A 609 4.68 -5.82 26.87
N PRO A 610 3.64 -5.73 26.03
CA PRO A 610 2.52 -6.67 26.06
C PRO A 610 2.85 -7.91 25.22
N SER A 611 2.38 -9.08 25.66
CA SER A 611 2.40 -10.27 24.80
C SER A 611 1.33 -10.13 23.73
N SER A 612 1.72 -9.66 22.54
CA SER A 612 0.75 -9.39 21.46
C SER A 612 0.10 -10.69 20.98
N THR A 613 -1.24 -10.75 21.11
CA THR A 613 -2.01 -11.93 20.72
C THR A 613 -1.83 -12.24 19.23
N GLY A 614 -1.79 -11.23 18.36
CA GLY A 614 -1.57 -11.39 16.92
C GLY A 614 -0.22 -12.01 16.55
N MET A 615 0.85 -11.68 17.27
CA MET A 615 2.15 -12.32 17.06
C MET A 615 2.13 -13.79 17.54
N ASN A 616 1.45 -14.04 18.66
CA ASN A 616 1.31 -15.38 19.23
C ASN A 616 0.46 -16.31 18.34
N MET A 617 -0.53 -15.77 17.60
CA MET A 617 -1.28 -16.52 16.58
C MET A 617 -0.40 -17.15 15.52
N VAL A 618 0.81 -16.62 15.34
CA VAL A 618 1.77 -17.13 14.39
C VAL A 618 2.82 -17.97 15.12
N HIS A 619 3.50 -17.37 16.12
CA HIS A 619 4.59 -18.01 16.86
C HIS A 619 4.18 -19.32 17.53
N CYS A 620 3.00 -19.36 18.14
CA CYS A 620 2.55 -20.55 18.87
C CYS A 620 2.23 -21.70 17.91
N LEU A 621 1.61 -21.39 16.77
CA LEU A 621 1.34 -22.39 15.72
C LEU A 621 2.62 -22.91 15.07
N ASP A 622 3.65 -22.06 15.01
CA ASP A 622 5.01 -22.35 14.53
C ASP A 622 5.88 -23.15 15.52
N GLY A 623 5.34 -23.52 16.68
CA GLY A 623 6.03 -24.33 17.68
C GLY A 623 7.00 -23.55 18.57
N ILE A 624 6.85 -22.23 18.70
CA ILE A 624 7.57 -21.43 19.70
C ILE A 624 6.86 -21.57 21.04
N VAL A 625 6.95 -22.75 21.64
CA VAL A 625 6.21 -23.10 22.86
C VAL A 625 7.12 -23.80 23.87
N PHE A 626 6.73 -23.75 25.14
CA PHE A 626 7.19 -24.73 26.13
C PHE A 626 6.20 -25.88 26.20
N ARG A 627 6.69 -27.11 26.26
CA ARG A 627 5.85 -28.28 26.48
C ARG A 627 5.21 -28.26 27.86
N ASP A 628 5.99 -27.87 28.87
CA ASP A 628 5.59 -27.90 30.27
C ASP A 628 6.45 -26.95 31.14
N TYR A 629 6.07 -26.82 32.41
CA TYR A 629 6.79 -25.99 33.38
C TYR A 629 8.25 -26.44 33.59
N GLU A 630 8.54 -27.73 33.47
CA GLU A 630 9.89 -28.25 33.71
C GLU A 630 10.84 -27.89 32.57
N GLU A 631 10.35 -27.90 31.34
CA GLU A 631 11.08 -27.37 30.20
C GLU A 631 11.36 -25.87 30.38
N TYR A 632 10.34 -25.07 30.68
CA TYR A 632 10.50 -23.64 30.95
C TYR A 632 11.58 -23.40 32.03
N ARG A 633 11.49 -24.11 33.17
CA ARG A 633 12.44 -23.97 34.27
C ARG A 633 13.86 -24.37 33.87
N LYS A 634 14.01 -25.41 33.04
CA LYS A 634 15.31 -25.81 32.48
C LYS A 634 15.89 -24.70 31.59
N ARG A 635 15.07 -24.12 30.70
CA ARG A 635 15.49 -23.04 29.80
C ARG A 635 15.85 -21.76 30.55
N ARG A 636 15.10 -21.41 31.59
CA ARG A 636 15.41 -20.28 32.47
C ARG A 636 16.78 -20.40 33.12
N ARG A 637 17.11 -21.55 33.71
CA ARG A 637 18.45 -21.78 34.28
C ARG A 637 19.58 -21.72 33.25
N GLU A 638 19.29 -22.14 32.02
CA GLU A 638 20.25 -22.06 30.93
C GLU A 638 20.52 -20.60 30.53
N GLY A 639 19.47 -19.78 30.42
CA GLY A 639 19.58 -18.33 30.23
C GLY A 639 20.35 -17.64 31.35
N GLU A 640 20.00 -17.90 32.61
CA GLU A 640 20.69 -17.35 33.80
C GLU A 640 22.20 -17.65 33.81
N ARG A 641 22.60 -18.81 33.26
CA ARG A 641 24.02 -19.19 33.14
C ARG A 641 24.73 -18.49 31.99
N LEU A 642 24.04 -18.23 30.88
CA LEU A 642 24.65 -17.75 29.62
C LEU A 642 24.54 -16.23 29.43
N LEU A 643 23.56 -15.58 30.04
CA LEU A 643 23.15 -14.20 29.77
C LEU A 643 23.17 -13.37 31.07
N PRO A 644 24.35 -13.01 31.61
CA PRO A 644 24.45 -12.37 32.93
C PRO A 644 23.72 -11.02 33.03
N ASN A 645 23.49 -10.31 31.92
CA ASN A 645 22.74 -9.05 31.92
C ASN A 645 21.32 -9.20 31.39
N LEU A 646 21.05 -10.16 30.50
CA LEU A 646 19.78 -10.25 29.76
C LEU A 646 18.95 -11.52 30.04
N ALA A 647 19.36 -12.41 30.94
CA ALA A 647 18.64 -13.67 31.19
C ALA A 647 17.12 -13.50 31.38
N GLY A 648 16.35 -14.38 30.74
CA GLY A 648 14.89 -14.38 30.75
C GLY A 648 14.29 -13.75 29.49
N THR A 649 14.98 -12.82 28.82
CA THR A 649 14.42 -12.16 27.62
C THR A 649 14.23 -13.12 26.45
N GLU A 650 15.05 -14.16 26.38
CA GLU A 650 14.93 -15.25 25.44
C GLU A 650 13.65 -16.09 25.62
N LEU A 651 13.01 -16.01 26.79
CA LEU A 651 11.82 -16.78 27.16
C LEU A 651 10.52 -16.03 26.90
N TRP A 652 10.58 -14.72 26.64
CA TRP A 652 9.39 -13.88 26.56
C TRP A 652 8.39 -14.35 25.48
N HIS A 653 8.89 -14.68 24.29
CA HIS A 653 8.07 -15.19 23.19
C HIS A 653 7.37 -16.52 23.53
N PRO A 654 8.06 -17.61 23.91
CA PRO A 654 7.40 -18.87 24.26
C PRO A 654 6.54 -18.77 25.53
N LEU A 655 6.83 -17.85 26.46
CA LEU A 655 5.95 -17.54 27.60
C LEU A 655 4.60 -16.97 27.15
N GLY A 656 4.57 -16.19 26.07
CA GLY A 656 3.32 -15.72 25.43
C GLY A 656 2.43 -16.84 24.88
N CYS A 657 3.03 -18.00 24.58
CA CYS A 657 2.31 -19.16 24.06
C CYS A 657 1.84 -20.16 25.12
N VAL A 658 2.21 -19.95 26.40
CA VAL A 658 1.74 -20.83 27.47
C VAL A 658 0.22 -20.77 27.53
N GLY A 659 -0.44 -21.93 27.50
CA GLY A 659 -1.89 -22.03 27.56
C GLY A 659 -2.62 -21.68 26.27
N TRP A 660 -1.93 -21.46 25.14
CA TRP A 660 -2.55 -21.15 23.84
C TRP A 660 -3.69 -22.14 23.49
N PRO A 661 -4.84 -21.67 22.96
CA PRO A 661 -6.02 -22.51 22.80
C PRO A 661 -5.93 -23.51 21.64
N THR A 662 -5.02 -23.28 20.70
CA THR A 662 -4.86 -24.07 19.47
C THR A 662 -3.55 -24.86 19.53
N PRO A 663 -3.51 -26.14 19.10
CA PRO A 663 -2.27 -26.92 19.07
C PRO A 663 -1.27 -26.33 18.07
N VAL A 664 0.00 -26.70 18.23
CA VAL A 664 1.06 -26.42 17.23
C VAL A 664 0.68 -27.12 15.92
N THR A 665 0.49 -26.36 14.84
CA THR A 665 0.12 -26.88 13.51
C THR A 665 1.32 -26.97 12.56
N ASN A 666 2.39 -26.21 12.84
CA ASN A 666 3.60 -26.15 12.03
C ASN A 666 4.87 -26.33 12.89
N PRO A 667 5.16 -27.53 13.39
CA PRO A 667 6.36 -27.77 14.18
C PRO A 667 7.64 -27.60 13.32
N PRO A 668 8.73 -27.06 13.89
CA PRO A 668 10.01 -26.96 13.20
C PRO A 668 10.50 -28.32 12.68
N GLY A 669 10.99 -28.35 11.45
CA GLY A 669 11.58 -29.54 10.83
C GLY A 669 12.82 -29.22 10.01
N PRO A 670 13.60 -30.25 9.63
CA PRO A 670 14.82 -30.07 8.85
C PRO A 670 14.53 -29.54 7.44
N LEU A 671 15.51 -28.83 6.86
CA LEU A 671 15.51 -28.47 5.44
C LEU A 671 15.86 -29.69 4.58
N PRO A 672 15.23 -29.89 3.40
CA PRO A 672 15.61 -30.90 2.42
C PRO A 672 16.88 -30.47 1.67
N ALA A 673 18.01 -30.45 2.39
CA ALA A 673 19.24 -29.78 1.99
C ALA A 673 19.77 -30.14 0.59
N GLU A 674 19.68 -31.40 0.20
CA GLU A 674 20.15 -31.91 -1.09
C GLU A 674 19.29 -31.47 -2.29
N GLU A 675 18.05 -31.04 -2.04
CA GLU A 675 17.12 -30.58 -3.08
C GLU A 675 17.13 -29.05 -3.27
N LEU A 676 17.88 -28.33 -2.42
CA LEU A 676 17.88 -26.87 -2.36
C LEU A 676 19.13 -26.28 -3.03
N PRO A 677 19.01 -25.13 -3.71
CA PRO A 677 20.19 -24.40 -4.16
C PRO A 677 20.97 -23.83 -2.97
N PRO A 678 22.29 -23.56 -3.10
CA PRO A 678 23.06 -22.86 -2.07
C PRO A 678 22.43 -21.51 -1.70
N TYR A 679 22.38 -21.20 -0.40
CA TYR A 679 21.76 -20.00 0.17
C TYR A 679 22.78 -18.95 0.59
N LEU A 680 22.31 -17.71 0.76
CA LEU A 680 23.10 -16.60 1.32
C LEU A 680 22.50 -16.13 2.65
N GLY A 681 23.28 -16.17 3.72
CA GLY A 681 22.91 -15.55 5.00
C GLY A 681 23.55 -14.19 5.15
N VAL A 682 22.83 -13.19 5.65
CA VAL A 682 23.40 -11.89 6.02
C VAL A 682 22.90 -11.46 7.39
N GLY A 683 23.70 -10.67 8.10
CA GLY A 683 23.32 -10.12 9.40
C GLY A 683 24.40 -9.28 10.06
N SER A 684 24.00 -8.56 11.10
CA SER A 684 24.77 -7.63 11.92
C SER A 684 25.40 -8.34 13.13
N TRP A 685 25.91 -7.54 14.09
CA TRP A 685 26.35 -8.04 15.38
C TRP A 685 25.33 -8.95 16.09
N THR A 686 24.03 -8.67 15.95
CA THR A 686 22.98 -9.30 16.77
C THR A 686 22.20 -10.42 16.09
N ASP A 687 22.32 -10.57 14.77
CA ASP A 687 21.50 -11.52 14.01
C ASP A 687 22.27 -12.34 12.97
N TYR A 688 23.55 -12.04 12.69
CA TYR A 688 24.40 -12.85 11.80
C TYR A 688 24.39 -14.34 12.15
N GLY A 689 24.55 -14.67 13.43
CA GLY A 689 24.63 -16.07 13.89
C GLY A 689 23.38 -16.87 13.51
N ARG A 690 22.19 -16.25 13.61
CA ARG A 690 20.91 -16.88 13.29
C ARG A 690 20.77 -17.11 11.79
N SER A 691 21.05 -16.11 10.95
CA SER A 691 21.07 -16.29 9.48
C SER A 691 22.10 -17.34 9.04
N ALA A 692 23.32 -17.28 9.58
CA ALA A 692 24.39 -18.24 9.28
C ALA A 692 24.00 -19.66 9.68
N ASN A 693 23.28 -19.81 10.79
CA ASN A 693 22.78 -21.09 11.26
C ASN A 693 21.74 -21.72 10.33
N ILE A 694 20.90 -20.92 9.68
CA ILE A 694 19.95 -21.44 8.70
C ILE A 694 20.72 -21.94 7.47
N VAL A 695 21.55 -21.07 6.87
CA VAL A 695 22.15 -21.38 5.57
C VAL A 695 23.21 -22.49 5.64
N ARG A 696 23.90 -22.67 6.76
CA ARG A 696 24.86 -23.79 6.93
C ARG A 696 24.22 -25.19 6.85
N ARG A 697 22.88 -25.29 6.80
CA ARG A 697 22.14 -26.56 6.70
C ARG A 697 21.98 -26.97 5.24
N VAL A 698 22.27 -26.06 4.30
CA VAL A 698 22.21 -26.30 2.87
C VAL A 698 23.65 -26.29 2.32
N PRO A 699 24.15 -27.41 1.76
CA PRO A 699 25.50 -27.50 1.21
C PRO A 699 25.84 -26.38 0.23
N GLY A 700 27.11 -25.95 0.24
CA GLY A 700 27.61 -24.90 -0.65
C GLY A 700 27.18 -23.47 -0.30
N SER A 701 26.33 -23.27 0.70
CA SER A 701 25.87 -21.94 1.14
C SER A 701 26.96 -21.10 1.80
N ALA A 702 26.79 -19.78 1.81
CA ALA A 702 27.71 -18.84 2.45
C ALA A 702 26.96 -17.80 3.29
N ALA A 703 27.69 -17.12 4.17
CA ALA A 703 27.14 -16.01 4.94
C ALA A 703 28.09 -14.80 4.94
N VAL A 704 27.51 -13.59 5.01
CA VAL A 704 28.23 -12.31 5.12
C VAL A 704 27.88 -11.66 6.45
N GLN A 705 28.91 -11.33 7.22
CA GLN A 705 28.74 -10.61 8.48
C GLN A 705 28.97 -9.11 8.26
N TYR A 706 28.01 -8.27 8.62
CA TYR A 706 28.24 -6.85 8.78
C TYR A 706 28.82 -6.58 10.17
N LEU A 707 29.96 -5.89 10.21
CA LEU A 707 30.67 -5.53 11.45
C LEU A 707 30.10 -4.26 12.09
N GLY A 708 28.79 -4.04 12.00
CA GLY A 708 28.05 -2.96 12.65
C GLY A 708 26.76 -3.45 13.31
N HIS A 709 26.00 -2.50 13.86
CA HIS A 709 24.65 -2.74 14.36
C HIS A 709 23.60 -2.66 13.24
N GLY A 710 22.34 -2.94 13.57
CA GLY A 710 21.21 -2.89 12.64
C GLY A 710 20.54 -4.24 12.46
N HIS A 711 19.46 -4.24 11.69
CA HIS A 711 18.61 -5.40 11.45
C HIS A 711 17.92 -5.25 10.10
N GLY A 712 17.80 -6.34 9.33
CA GLY A 712 17.28 -6.27 7.96
C GLY A 712 18.14 -5.37 7.07
N LEU A 713 19.43 -5.69 6.99
CA LEU A 713 20.48 -4.83 6.45
C LEU A 713 20.28 -4.45 4.98
N TYR A 714 19.64 -5.32 4.18
CA TYR A 714 19.27 -5.03 2.80
C TYR A 714 18.23 -3.91 2.74
N ASN A 715 17.14 -4.03 3.51
CA ASN A 715 16.09 -3.02 3.57
C ASN A 715 16.60 -1.72 4.20
N ALA A 716 17.50 -1.82 5.18
CA ALA A 716 18.16 -0.68 5.82
C ALA A 716 19.16 0.07 4.91
N GLY A 717 19.34 -0.33 3.64
CA GLY A 717 20.16 0.42 2.69
C GLY A 717 21.67 0.18 2.83
N ASN A 718 22.11 -0.90 3.51
CA ASN A 718 23.55 -1.16 3.67
C ASN A 718 24.19 -1.56 2.32
N SER A 719 24.94 -0.64 1.73
CA SER A 719 25.49 -0.79 0.37
C SER A 719 26.39 -2.02 0.18
N CYS A 720 27.20 -2.38 1.18
CA CYS A 720 28.04 -3.57 1.11
C CYS A 720 27.20 -4.86 1.08
N ILE A 721 26.19 -4.95 1.96
CA ILE A 721 25.27 -6.09 1.99
C ILE A 721 24.45 -6.16 0.70
N ILE A 722 23.89 -5.03 0.23
CA ILE A 722 23.15 -4.95 -1.03
C ILE A 722 24.03 -5.46 -2.19
N GLY A 723 25.29 -5.04 -2.27
CA GLY A 723 26.21 -5.49 -3.32
C GLY A 723 26.46 -7.01 -3.31
N HIS A 724 26.58 -7.63 -2.15
CA HIS A 724 26.72 -9.09 -2.05
C HIS A 724 25.42 -9.83 -2.38
N VAL A 725 24.29 -9.34 -1.88
CA VAL A 725 22.96 -9.91 -2.14
C VAL A 725 22.61 -9.82 -3.63
N ASN A 726 22.77 -8.64 -4.25
CA ASN A 726 22.49 -8.44 -5.67
C ASN A 726 23.36 -9.35 -6.54
N ARG A 727 24.66 -9.45 -6.25
CA ARG A 727 25.59 -10.34 -6.98
C ARG A 727 25.13 -11.80 -6.92
N TYR A 728 24.72 -12.27 -5.75
CA TYR A 728 24.21 -13.63 -5.57
C TYR A 728 22.89 -13.83 -6.31
N LEU A 729 21.91 -12.92 -6.16
CA LEU A 729 20.61 -13.05 -6.84
C LEU A 729 20.74 -13.00 -8.36
N ILE A 730 21.61 -12.14 -8.89
CA ILE A 730 21.85 -11.99 -10.34
C ILE A 730 22.64 -13.18 -10.89
N SER A 731 23.79 -13.51 -10.29
CA SER A 731 24.75 -14.46 -10.89
C SER A 731 24.77 -15.85 -10.26
N LEU A 732 23.99 -16.08 -9.19
CA LEU A 732 24.01 -17.30 -8.37
C LEU A 732 25.40 -17.63 -7.80
N ARG A 733 26.29 -16.63 -7.74
CA ARG A 733 27.63 -16.76 -7.14
C ARG A 733 27.61 -16.23 -5.72
N LEU A 734 27.94 -17.12 -4.79
CA LEU A 734 28.11 -16.77 -3.39
C LEU A 734 29.47 -16.09 -3.14
N PRO A 735 29.56 -15.24 -2.11
CA PRO A 735 30.83 -14.71 -1.65
C PRO A 735 31.69 -15.82 -1.04
N ALA A 736 32.99 -15.55 -0.88
CA ALA A 736 33.89 -16.47 -0.18
C ALA A 736 33.44 -16.67 1.27
N GLN A 737 33.73 -17.85 1.83
CA GLN A 737 33.46 -18.11 3.25
C GLN A 737 34.22 -17.11 4.13
N GLY A 738 33.55 -16.62 5.18
CA GLY A 738 34.13 -15.61 6.08
C GLY A 738 34.16 -14.19 5.52
N THR A 739 33.43 -13.91 4.43
CA THR A 739 33.29 -12.54 3.92
C THR A 739 32.64 -11.64 4.97
N VAL A 740 33.23 -10.46 5.16
CA VAL A 740 32.75 -9.44 6.09
C VAL A 740 32.52 -8.12 5.37
N CYS A 741 31.45 -7.42 5.75
CA CYS A 741 31.23 -6.03 5.42
C CYS A 741 31.75 -5.17 6.57
N PRO A 742 32.76 -4.32 6.36
CA PRO A 742 33.23 -3.43 7.41
C PRO A 742 32.13 -2.43 7.78
N LYS A 743 32.22 -1.93 9.01
CA LYS A 743 31.42 -0.78 9.42
C LYS A 743 31.78 0.42 8.54
N THR A 744 30.79 1.07 7.95
CA THR A 744 31.00 2.30 7.18
C THR A 744 31.49 3.37 8.16
N VAL A 745 32.75 3.82 8.00
CA VAL A 745 33.26 4.96 8.76
C VAL A 745 32.80 6.19 8.01
N THR A 746 31.71 6.82 8.45
CA THR A 746 31.32 8.16 8.02
C THR A 746 32.01 9.21 8.86
#